data_AF-A0A9D3M064-F1
#
_entry.id   AF-A0A9D3M064-F1
#
_cell.length_a   1.000
_cell.length_b   1.000
_cell.length_c   1.000
_cell.angle_alpha   90.00
_cell.angle_beta   90.00
_cell.angle_gamma   90.00
#
_symmetry.space_group_name_H-M   'P 1'
#
loop_
_entity.id
_entity.type
_entity.pdbx_description
1 polymer ?
#
loop_
_entity_poly.entity_id
_entity_poly.type
_entity_poly.pdbx_seq_one_letter_code
_entity_poly.pdbx_strand_id
1 'polypeptide(L)'
;MLFSPTLKLVGSCTSRKGLNGACSVHEYVASFSGQPARFKMTSVCGHVMSLDFIGKYNNWDKVDPAELFSKAPTEKKEANPKLNMVKFLQVEAKGCDTVVLWLDCDKEGENICFEVLDAVLPVMNKGYGGEQDVFRAKFSSITDTDICNAMNRLGQPNKNEALSVDARQELDLRIGCAFTRFQTKYFQGKYGNLDSSLISFGPCQTPTLGFCVERHDKIQSFKPETYWVIQAKVFKGKESPLTLDWDRVRVFDREVGQMFVNLTKTSREAMVVSVSRKEKAKQRPLALNTVEMLRVASSSLGMAPQYTMQIAERLYTQGYISYPRTETTHYPENFDLKGTLRQQANNPFWADSVKALLAEGLNRPRKGADAGDHPPITPMRAASEGELGSDGWRLYEYITRHFIATVSQDCKYLQTTIAFSIGSEAFSCSGKTLISAGFTEVMPWQGIPEEESLPDCVKGDAFTVDEVKLVEKQTSPPDYLTEAELITLMEKHGIGTDASIPVHINNVCQRNYVTVESGRRLKPTSLGVVLVHGYYKIDAELVLPTIRSAVEKQLSLISLGKANFQQVLQHTLDIFKRKFHYFVDSLAGMDELMEVSFSPIAATGKPLSRCGKCHRFMKYIQAKPSRLHCSHCDETYSLPQNGAIKLYKELRCPLDEFELVLWTSGSRGKSYPLCPYCFSNPPFRDMKKGMGCNECTHPTCQHSLNSLGIGQCVECEGGVLVFDPTSGPKWKMACNRCNVVVHFFEHAHKVQVSADSCESCEASLVIVDFNKARSPLPGEETQHTGCVFCDALFQDLVELKHATMRHPMHRGQARRQGARTRPTPRGQGQPQKTQRQDGRPGGVLCVAGSAVARLPWKKARLRSREATGGRGSLGTRNIVYFTGEGVEVCNGQPREGFGLTRGTSPSEEVRRHGTELALGVDESGRESR
;
A
#
# COMPACT_ATOMS: atom_id res chain seq x y z
N MET A 1 -22.01 33.03 -10.08
CA MET A 1 -22.84 33.15 -8.86
C MET A 1 -21.93 33.68 -7.76
N LEU A 2 -21.79 35.00 -7.63
CA LEU A 2 -20.81 35.64 -6.72
C LEU A 2 -21.32 36.95 -6.08
N PHE A 3 -22.59 37.32 -6.31
CA PHE A 3 -23.06 38.69 -6.10
C PHE A 3 -24.42 38.70 -5.37
N SER A 4 -24.33 38.51 -4.06
CA SER A 4 -25.40 38.68 -3.06
C SER A 4 -25.22 40.05 -2.35
N PRO A 5 -26.28 40.69 -1.80
CA PRO A 5 -26.35 42.15 -1.68
C PRO A 5 -25.47 42.80 -0.59
N THR A 6 -24.69 42.02 0.17
CA THR A 6 -23.69 42.51 1.14
C THR A 6 -22.45 43.10 0.44
N LEU A 7 -22.01 42.51 -0.67
CA LEU A 7 -21.03 43.11 -1.57
C LEU A 7 -21.78 44.01 -2.56
N LYS A 8 -22.08 45.25 -2.15
CA LYS A 8 -22.58 46.28 -3.08
C LYS A 8 -21.50 46.61 -4.11
N LEU A 9 -21.51 45.88 -5.22
CA LEU A 9 -20.76 46.23 -6.42
C LEU A 9 -21.12 47.67 -6.85
N VAL A 10 -20.10 48.50 -7.04
CA VAL A 10 -20.24 49.83 -7.63
C VAL A 10 -19.74 49.75 -9.08
N GLY A 11 -20.50 49.02 -9.91
CA GLY A 11 -20.20 48.82 -11.33
C GLY A 11 -20.27 47.35 -11.79
N SER A 12 -19.92 47.10 -13.05
CA SER A 12 -19.83 45.77 -13.64
C SER A 12 -18.44 45.15 -13.43
N CYS A 13 -18.39 43.82 -13.30
CA CYS A 13 -17.12 43.08 -13.31
C CYS A 13 -16.58 42.97 -14.74
N THR A 14 -15.34 43.38 -14.97
CA THR A 14 -14.65 43.24 -16.27
C THR A 14 -13.68 42.07 -16.21
N SER A 15 -13.57 41.28 -17.28
CA SER A 15 -12.69 40.10 -17.32
C SER A 15 -11.75 40.18 -18.52
N ARG A 16 -10.47 39.83 -18.31
CA ARG A 16 -9.45 39.74 -19.36
C ARG A 16 -8.58 38.50 -19.18
N LYS A 17 -7.87 38.08 -20.23
CA LYS A 17 -6.83 37.04 -20.11
C LYS A 17 -5.54 37.60 -19.51
N GLY A 18 -4.88 36.78 -18.71
CA GLY A 18 -3.54 37.03 -18.17
C GLY A 18 -2.45 36.73 -19.21
N LEU A 19 -1.21 37.15 -18.91
CA LEU A 19 -0.07 37.01 -19.84
C LEU A 19 0.30 35.55 -20.20
N ASN A 20 -0.15 34.59 -19.40
CA ASN A 20 0.09 33.16 -19.61
C ASN A 20 -1.02 32.45 -20.41
N GLY A 21 -2.10 33.14 -20.79
CA GLY A 21 -3.24 32.61 -21.55
C GLY A 21 -4.18 31.67 -20.75
N ALA A 22 -3.64 30.90 -19.82
CA ALA A 22 -4.39 30.02 -18.93
C ALA A 22 -5.26 30.84 -17.96
N CYS A 23 -4.62 31.65 -17.12
CA CYS A 23 -5.28 32.42 -16.08
C CYS A 23 -6.07 33.62 -16.66
N SER A 24 -7.18 33.94 -16.01
CA SER A 24 -7.99 35.13 -16.27
C SER A 24 -7.84 36.12 -15.12
N VAL A 25 -8.05 37.41 -15.38
CA VAL A 25 -8.09 38.47 -14.37
C VAL A 25 -9.45 39.15 -14.42
N HIS A 26 -10.10 39.23 -13.27
CA HIS A 26 -11.46 39.75 -13.08
C HIS A 26 -11.39 40.99 -12.18
N GLU A 27 -11.81 42.14 -12.69
CA GLU A 27 -11.62 43.44 -12.05
C GLU A 27 -12.97 44.13 -11.80
N TYR A 28 -13.18 44.62 -10.58
CA TYR A 28 -14.41 45.30 -10.14
C TYR A 28 -14.14 46.32 -9.02
N VAL A 29 -15.14 47.14 -8.68
CA VAL A 29 -15.08 48.11 -7.59
C VAL A 29 -16.11 47.78 -6.52
N ALA A 30 -15.67 47.68 -5.27
CA ALA A 30 -16.51 47.42 -4.11
C ALA A 30 -15.90 48.08 -2.86
N SER A 31 -16.54 47.93 -1.69
CA SER A 31 -15.97 48.40 -0.43
C SER A 31 -15.07 47.34 0.21
N PHE A 32 -13.92 47.76 0.72
CA PHE A 32 -13.04 46.98 1.58
C PHE A 32 -12.75 47.76 2.85
N SER A 33 -13.00 47.18 4.03
CA SER A 33 -12.83 47.85 5.33
C SER A 33 -13.48 49.24 5.40
N GLY A 34 -14.66 49.40 4.79
CA GLY A 34 -15.41 50.67 4.74
C GLY A 34 -14.89 51.71 3.73
N GLN A 35 -13.84 51.41 2.97
CA GLN A 35 -13.28 52.30 1.95
C GLN A 35 -13.56 51.79 0.53
N PRO A 36 -13.71 52.65 -0.50
CA PRO A 36 -13.74 52.22 -1.90
C PRO A 36 -12.40 51.59 -2.31
N ALA A 37 -12.45 50.40 -2.92
CA ALA A 37 -11.28 49.71 -3.43
C ALA A 37 -11.54 49.08 -4.80
N ARG A 38 -10.48 48.98 -5.62
CA ARG A 38 -10.46 48.22 -6.87
C ARG A 38 -9.98 46.81 -6.58
N PHE A 39 -10.83 45.84 -6.85
CA PHE A 39 -10.59 44.42 -6.66
C PHE A 39 -10.05 43.84 -7.96
N LYS A 40 -9.05 42.95 -7.86
CA LYS A 40 -8.37 42.31 -8.98
C LYS A 40 -8.18 40.83 -8.68
N MET A 41 -9.14 40.02 -9.09
CA MET A 41 -9.22 38.59 -8.82
C MET A 41 -8.57 37.77 -9.94
N THR A 42 -7.69 36.84 -9.58
CA THR A 42 -7.06 35.89 -10.50
C THR A 42 -6.70 34.59 -9.78
N SER A 43 -6.03 33.66 -10.46
CA SER A 43 -5.78 32.30 -9.96
C SER A 43 -4.37 31.80 -10.26
N VAL A 44 -3.95 30.77 -9.52
CA VAL A 44 -2.85 29.87 -9.93
C VAL A 44 -3.42 28.59 -10.57
N CYS A 45 -2.55 27.65 -10.95
CA CYS A 45 -2.90 26.35 -11.51
C CYS A 45 -2.28 25.25 -10.64
N GLY A 46 -2.86 25.01 -9.47
CA GLY A 46 -2.26 24.17 -8.42
C GLY A 46 -1.03 24.83 -7.78
N HIS A 47 -0.07 24.00 -7.37
CA HIS A 47 1.22 24.49 -6.86
C HIS A 47 1.94 25.38 -7.87
N VAL A 48 2.44 26.51 -7.39
CA VAL A 48 3.32 27.39 -8.19
C VAL A 48 4.70 26.77 -8.30
N MET A 49 5.15 26.12 -7.22
CA MET A 49 6.49 25.56 -7.10
C MET A 49 6.50 24.03 -6.92
N SER A 50 7.59 23.40 -7.33
CA SER A 50 7.96 22.05 -6.97
C SER A 50 9.36 22.04 -6.33
N LEU A 51 9.55 21.18 -5.33
CA LEU A 51 10.84 21.03 -4.66
C LEU A 51 11.73 20.04 -5.43
N ASP A 52 12.97 20.42 -5.69
CA ASP A 52 13.95 19.62 -6.44
C ASP A 52 15.38 19.88 -5.92
N PHE A 53 16.36 19.08 -6.32
CA PHE A 53 17.76 19.33 -5.95
C PHE A 53 18.43 20.37 -6.85
N ILE A 54 19.51 20.99 -6.36
CA ILE A 54 20.26 22.01 -7.13
C ILE A 54 21.33 21.36 -8.03
N GLY A 55 21.33 21.77 -9.31
CA GLY A 55 22.44 21.55 -10.24
C GLY A 55 22.84 20.08 -10.42
N LYS A 56 24.08 19.72 -10.02
CA LYS A 56 24.64 18.38 -10.24
C LYS A 56 23.82 17.25 -9.59
N TYR A 57 23.09 17.55 -8.51
CA TYR A 57 22.32 16.57 -7.75
C TYR A 57 21.06 16.07 -8.48
N ASN A 58 20.72 16.63 -9.64
CA ASN A 58 19.66 16.11 -10.52
C ASN A 58 20.13 15.00 -11.47
N ASN A 59 21.44 14.83 -11.66
CA ASN A 59 21.97 13.77 -12.52
C ASN A 59 22.17 12.48 -11.69
N TRP A 60 21.53 11.38 -12.11
CA TRP A 60 21.50 10.13 -11.36
C TRP A 60 22.84 9.38 -11.37
N ASP A 61 23.68 9.61 -12.38
CA ASP A 61 24.97 8.93 -12.54
C ASP A 61 26.08 9.57 -11.72
N LYS A 62 26.03 10.89 -11.56
CA LYS A 62 27.14 11.75 -11.09
C LYS A 62 27.20 12.00 -9.57
N VAL A 63 26.22 11.52 -8.80
CA VAL A 63 26.18 11.71 -7.34
C VAL A 63 25.98 10.39 -6.61
N ASP A 64 26.61 10.26 -5.44
CA ASP A 64 26.32 9.19 -4.49
C ASP A 64 24.94 9.47 -3.85
N PRO A 65 23.97 8.53 -3.93
CA PRO A 65 22.64 8.70 -3.34
C PRO A 65 22.66 8.99 -1.83
N ALA A 66 23.70 8.57 -1.09
CA ALA A 66 23.87 8.91 0.33
C ALA A 66 24.02 10.42 0.59
N GLU A 67 24.50 11.20 -0.40
CA GLU A 67 24.62 12.65 -0.29
C GLU A 67 23.26 13.37 -0.27
N LEU A 68 22.22 12.75 -0.83
CA LEU A 68 20.88 13.34 -0.97
C LEU A 68 20.18 13.56 0.38
N PHE A 69 20.57 12.86 1.44
CA PHE A 69 20.02 13.05 2.79
C PHE A 69 20.46 14.35 3.46
N SER A 70 21.68 14.84 3.20
CA SER A 70 22.27 15.89 4.05
C SER A 70 23.29 16.82 3.39
N LYS A 71 23.83 16.50 2.20
CA LYS A 71 24.77 17.38 1.48
C LYS A 71 24.14 18.08 0.28
N ALA A 72 23.15 17.44 -0.35
CA ALA A 72 22.47 18.01 -1.50
C ALA A 72 21.52 19.15 -1.06
N PRO A 73 21.74 20.40 -1.47
CA PRO A 73 20.76 21.45 -1.26
C PRO A 73 19.54 21.21 -2.15
N THR A 74 18.39 21.69 -1.69
CA THR A 74 17.10 21.69 -2.37
C THR A 74 16.69 23.12 -2.71
N GLU A 75 15.95 23.30 -3.80
CA GLU A 75 15.39 24.59 -4.22
C GLU A 75 13.96 24.39 -4.74
N LYS A 76 13.10 25.40 -4.53
CA LYS A 76 11.78 25.47 -5.17
C LYS A 76 11.94 26.02 -6.59
N LYS A 77 11.41 25.31 -7.59
CA LYS A 77 11.37 25.69 -9.01
C LYS A 77 9.92 25.82 -9.46
N GLU A 78 9.62 26.58 -10.51
CA GLU A 78 8.25 26.60 -11.04
C GLU A 78 7.79 25.18 -11.42
N ALA A 79 6.64 24.75 -10.88
CA ALA A 79 6.10 23.41 -11.10
C ALA A 79 5.77 23.15 -12.58
N ASN A 80 5.33 24.18 -13.29
CA ASN A 80 5.14 24.16 -14.74
C ASN A 80 5.74 25.44 -15.38
N PRO A 81 7.02 25.43 -15.76
CA PRO A 81 7.72 26.61 -16.31
C PRO A 81 7.10 27.18 -17.59
N LYS A 82 6.23 26.43 -18.29
CA LYS A 82 5.51 26.94 -19.47
C LYS A 82 4.47 27.99 -19.09
N LEU A 83 3.91 27.94 -17.89
CA LEU A 83 2.91 28.90 -17.41
C LEU A 83 3.54 30.22 -16.94
N ASN A 84 4.86 30.28 -16.70
CA ASN A 84 5.57 31.46 -16.18
C ASN A 84 4.84 32.07 -14.97
N MET A 85 4.45 31.22 -14.02
CA MET A 85 3.45 31.55 -13.01
C MET A 85 3.94 32.65 -12.08
N VAL A 86 5.22 32.62 -11.67
CA VAL A 86 5.81 33.66 -10.80
C VAL A 86 5.78 35.02 -11.51
N LYS A 87 6.12 35.06 -12.79
CA LYS A 87 6.08 36.29 -13.61
C LYS A 87 4.66 36.81 -13.77
N PHE A 88 3.67 35.93 -13.95
CA PHE A 88 2.26 36.31 -14.00
C PHE A 88 1.80 36.96 -12.69
N LEU A 89 2.03 36.29 -11.55
CA LEU A 89 1.71 36.81 -10.23
C LEU A 89 2.37 38.18 -9.98
N GLN A 90 3.65 38.32 -10.31
CA GLN A 90 4.39 39.59 -10.18
C GLN A 90 3.81 40.72 -11.01
N VAL A 91 3.45 40.46 -12.28
CA VAL A 91 2.84 41.47 -13.15
C VAL A 91 1.48 41.91 -12.63
N GLU A 92 0.67 40.98 -12.12
CA GLU A 92 -0.68 41.31 -11.66
C GLU A 92 -0.72 41.92 -10.26
N ALA A 93 0.21 41.58 -9.36
CA ALA A 93 0.33 42.19 -8.03
C ALA A 93 1.00 43.57 -8.02
N LYS A 94 1.77 43.93 -9.05
CA LYS A 94 2.47 45.21 -9.12
C LYS A 94 1.48 46.39 -9.01
N GLY A 95 1.70 47.26 -8.03
CA GLY A 95 0.83 48.42 -7.78
C GLY A 95 -0.42 48.12 -6.95
N CYS A 96 -0.54 46.92 -6.38
CA CYS A 96 -1.56 46.57 -5.39
C CYS A 96 -1.06 46.84 -3.95
N ASP A 97 -1.99 47.25 -3.08
CA ASP A 97 -1.73 47.64 -1.70
C ASP A 97 -2.01 46.49 -0.71
N THR A 98 -2.96 45.62 -1.04
CA THR A 98 -3.45 44.53 -0.19
C THR A 98 -3.54 43.23 -1.01
N VAL A 99 -3.23 42.09 -0.38
CA VAL A 99 -3.41 40.75 -0.96
C VAL A 99 -4.33 39.91 -0.07
N VAL A 100 -5.30 39.24 -0.68
CA VAL A 100 -6.23 38.33 0.02
C VAL A 100 -6.23 36.96 -0.67
N LEU A 101 -5.94 35.93 0.10
CA LEU A 101 -5.69 34.57 -0.40
C LEU A 101 -6.99 33.73 -0.35
N TRP A 102 -7.39 33.22 -1.52
CA TRP A 102 -8.61 32.40 -1.75
C TRP A 102 -8.26 31.02 -2.34
N LEU A 103 -7.10 30.51 -1.97
CA LEU A 103 -6.71 29.12 -2.24
C LEU A 103 -7.63 28.17 -1.44
N ASP A 104 -7.68 26.90 -1.82
CA ASP A 104 -8.45 25.92 -1.05
C ASP A 104 -7.91 25.82 0.38
N CYS A 105 -8.76 25.39 1.32
CA CYS A 105 -8.51 25.61 2.74
C CYS A 105 -7.88 24.42 3.48
N ASP A 106 -7.22 23.51 2.75
CA ASP A 106 -6.36 22.45 3.28
C ASP A 106 -4.89 22.91 3.46
N LYS A 107 -4.06 22.00 3.98
CA LYS A 107 -2.63 22.24 4.24
C LYS A 107 -1.84 22.53 2.95
N GLU A 108 -2.19 21.89 1.83
CA GLU A 108 -1.54 22.14 0.53
C GLU A 108 -1.90 23.56 0.05
N GLY A 109 -3.16 23.98 0.16
CA GLY A 109 -3.60 25.35 -0.13
C GLY A 109 -2.92 26.40 0.75
N GLU A 110 -2.71 26.14 2.05
CA GLU A 110 -1.86 26.99 2.90
C GLU A 110 -0.39 26.99 2.47
N ASN A 111 0.16 25.89 1.94
CA ASN A 111 1.52 25.90 1.38
C ASN A 111 1.60 26.82 0.16
N ILE A 112 0.64 26.68 -0.77
CA ILE A 112 0.54 27.53 -1.97
C ILE A 112 0.30 29.00 -1.59
N CYS A 113 -0.36 29.31 -0.47
CA CYS A 113 -0.47 30.67 0.04
C CYS A 113 0.91 31.33 0.19
N PHE A 114 1.91 30.62 0.74
CA PHE A 114 3.24 31.18 0.90
C PHE A 114 4.06 31.19 -0.40
N GLU A 115 3.78 30.30 -1.36
CA GLU A 115 4.36 30.37 -2.71
C GLU A 115 3.88 31.62 -3.47
N VAL A 116 2.58 31.93 -3.36
CA VAL A 116 2.00 33.17 -3.90
C VAL A 116 2.60 34.39 -3.21
N LEU A 117 2.68 34.40 -1.87
CA LEU A 117 3.24 35.52 -1.11
C LEU A 117 4.71 35.81 -1.48
N ASP A 118 5.55 34.77 -1.62
CA ASP A 118 6.94 34.92 -2.05
C ASP A 118 7.07 35.61 -3.42
N ALA A 119 6.16 35.28 -4.36
CA ALA A 119 6.12 35.91 -5.67
C ALA A 119 5.62 37.37 -5.65
N VAL A 120 4.64 37.72 -4.81
CA VAL A 120 3.91 39.01 -4.89
C VAL A 120 4.38 40.08 -3.91
N LEU A 121 4.74 39.71 -2.68
CA LEU A 121 5.14 40.68 -1.66
C LEU A 121 6.34 41.57 -2.05
N PRO A 122 7.34 41.10 -2.85
CA PRO A 122 8.44 41.96 -3.31
C PRO A 122 8.04 43.07 -4.30
N VAL A 123 6.86 42.98 -4.94
CA VAL A 123 6.43 43.90 -6.02
C VAL A 123 5.18 44.72 -5.68
N MET A 124 4.53 44.45 -4.55
CA MET A 124 3.40 45.23 -4.04
C MET A 124 3.83 46.62 -3.53
N ASN A 125 2.86 47.52 -3.38
CA ASN A 125 3.09 48.81 -2.75
C ASN A 125 3.47 48.63 -1.27
N LYS A 126 4.37 49.48 -0.77
CA LYS A 126 4.76 49.45 0.64
C LYS A 126 3.72 50.18 1.49
N GLY A 127 3.17 49.48 2.48
CA GLY A 127 2.21 50.05 3.42
C GLY A 127 2.78 51.20 4.27
N TYR A 128 1.89 52.07 4.74
CA TYR A 128 2.26 53.19 5.60
C TYR A 128 2.67 52.66 6.99
N GLY A 129 3.97 52.64 7.27
CA GLY A 129 4.54 52.02 8.48
C GLY A 129 5.38 50.76 8.23
N GLY A 130 5.38 50.22 7.01
CA GLY A 130 6.22 49.10 6.60
C GLY A 130 5.61 47.70 6.79
N GLU A 131 4.45 47.59 7.41
CA GLU A 131 3.63 46.37 7.42
C GLU A 131 2.95 46.16 6.05
N GLN A 132 2.71 44.91 5.68
CA GLN A 132 2.05 44.53 4.42
C GLN A 132 0.67 43.96 4.73
N ASP A 133 -0.37 44.51 4.08
CA ASP A 133 -1.77 44.08 4.25
C ASP A 133 -1.99 42.71 3.57
N VAL A 134 -1.70 41.64 4.30
CA VAL A 134 -1.94 40.23 3.91
C VAL A 134 -3.14 39.69 4.66
N PHE A 135 -4.02 38.99 3.93
CA PHE A 135 -5.20 38.34 4.51
C PHE A 135 -5.44 36.95 3.90
N ARG A 136 -6.12 36.10 4.67
CA ARG A 136 -6.55 34.75 4.28
C ARG A 136 -8.06 34.62 4.41
N ALA A 137 -8.75 34.33 3.31
CA ALA A 137 -10.13 33.89 3.34
C ALA A 137 -10.18 32.40 3.68
N LYS A 138 -11.08 31.98 4.58
CA LYS A 138 -11.36 30.58 4.92
C LYS A 138 -12.82 30.26 4.58
N PHE A 139 -13.03 29.22 3.78
CA PHE A 139 -14.32 28.79 3.24
C PHE A 139 -14.30 27.27 3.01
N SER A 140 -15.48 26.64 2.89
CA SER A 140 -15.63 25.19 2.67
C SER A 140 -16.49 24.84 1.46
N SER A 141 -17.05 25.84 0.76
CA SER A 141 -17.91 25.69 -0.40
C SER A 141 -17.87 26.94 -1.28
N ILE A 142 -18.03 26.77 -2.59
CA ILE A 142 -18.14 27.89 -3.53
C ILE A 142 -19.62 28.29 -3.64
N THR A 143 -20.15 28.90 -2.57
CA THR A 143 -21.53 29.39 -2.48
C THR A 143 -21.56 30.87 -2.09
N ASP A 144 -22.59 31.62 -2.52
CA ASP A 144 -22.72 33.04 -2.20
C ASP A 144 -22.65 33.31 -0.68
N THR A 145 -23.26 32.44 0.14
CA THR A 145 -23.26 32.55 1.60
C THR A 145 -21.86 32.39 2.19
N ASP A 146 -21.16 31.32 1.84
CA ASP A 146 -19.86 30.96 2.44
C ASP A 146 -18.74 31.92 1.99
N ILE A 147 -18.73 32.27 0.70
CA ILE A 147 -17.80 33.27 0.15
C ILE A 147 -18.04 34.66 0.75
N CYS A 148 -19.30 35.11 0.90
CA CYS A 148 -19.57 36.39 1.59
C CYS A 148 -19.14 36.35 3.06
N ASN A 149 -19.36 35.23 3.76
CA ASN A 149 -18.94 35.08 5.16
C ASN A 149 -17.41 35.09 5.32
N ALA A 150 -16.68 34.41 4.43
CA ALA A 150 -15.22 34.40 4.39
C ALA A 150 -14.64 35.80 4.18
N MET A 151 -15.23 36.58 3.25
CA MET A 151 -14.82 37.96 2.99
C MET A 151 -15.05 38.89 4.19
N ASN A 152 -16.09 38.64 4.99
CA ASN A 152 -16.40 39.39 6.21
C ASN A 152 -15.58 38.95 7.43
N ARG A 153 -14.82 37.83 7.34
CA ARG A 153 -14.09 37.21 8.45
C ARG A 153 -12.68 36.78 8.03
N LEU A 154 -11.98 37.69 7.35
CA LEU A 154 -10.60 37.45 6.90
C LEU A 154 -9.66 37.21 8.08
N GLY A 155 -8.87 36.14 7.99
CA GLY A 155 -7.81 35.79 8.93
C GLY A 155 -6.42 36.02 8.36
N GLN A 156 -5.44 35.28 8.89
CA GLN A 156 -4.04 35.25 8.44
C GLN A 156 -3.68 33.84 7.93
N PRO A 157 -2.78 33.70 6.94
CA PRO A 157 -2.35 32.39 6.44
C PRO A 157 -1.49 31.65 7.48
N ASN A 158 -1.65 30.33 7.59
CA ASN A 158 -0.99 29.56 8.64
C ASN A 158 0.39 29.02 8.19
N LYS A 159 1.46 29.69 8.63
CA LYS A 159 2.83 29.29 8.29
C LYS A 159 3.22 27.91 8.83
N ASN A 160 2.62 27.47 9.93
CA ASN A 160 2.91 26.16 10.52
C ASN A 160 2.34 25.02 9.66
N GLU A 161 1.10 25.15 9.16
CA GLU A 161 0.52 24.22 8.18
C GLU A 161 1.38 24.16 6.91
N ALA A 162 1.75 25.32 6.36
CA ALA A 162 2.63 25.38 5.19
C ALA A 162 3.99 24.69 5.40
N LEU A 163 4.64 24.89 6.56
CA LEU A 163 5.90 24.23 6.90
C LEU A 163 5.76 22.71 7.07
N SER A 164 4.59 22.21 7.48
CA SER A 164 4.35 20.76 7.54
C SER A 164 4.34 20.13 6.14
N VAL A 165 3.81 20.85 5.15
CA VAL A 165 3.85 20.43 3.74
C VAL A 165 5.27 20.51 3.17
N ASP A 166 6.00 21.61 3.42
CA ASP A 166 7.41 21.73 2.98
C ASP A 166 8.25 20.57 3.55
N ALA A 167 8.06 20.21 4.83
CA ALA A 167 8.73 19.07 5.46
C ALA A 167 8.34 17.73 4.83
N ARG A 168 7.05 17.51 4.54
CA ARG A 168 6.55 16.31 3.85
C ARG A 168 7.20 16.16 2.46
N GLN A 169 7.17 17.23 1.66
CA GLN A 169 7.78 17.26 0.33
C GLN A 169 9.29 16.98 0.37
N GLU A 170 10.02 17.58 1.32
CA GLU A 170 11.47 17.38 1.43
C GLU A 170 11.84 15.97 1.91
N LEU A 171 11.10 15.41 2.88
CA LEU A 171 11.29 14.03 3.33
C LEU A 171 11.01 13.02 2.22
N ASP A 172 9.87 13.15 1.55
CA ASP A 172 9.45 12.25 0.47
C ASP A 172 10.45 12.33 -0.71
N LEU A 173 10.92 13.52 -1.08
CA LEU A 173 11.94 13.74 -2.11
C LEU A 173 13.29 13.11 -1.74
N ARG A 174 13.84 13.43 -0.56
CA ARG A 174 15.19 12.99 -0.14
C ARG A 174 15.25 11.47 0.05
N ILE A 175 14.31 10.92 0.82
CA ILE A 175 14.25 9.49 1.10
C ILE A 175 13.92 8.72 -0.19
N GLY A 176 12.88 9.16 -0.92
CA GLY A 176 12.46 8.51 -2.15
C GLY A 176 13.56 8.48 -3.21
N CYS A 177 14.22 9.61 -3.49
CA CYS A 177 15.32 9.65 -4.46
C CYS A 177 16.54 8.84 -4.01
N ALA A 178 16.93 8.87 -2.73
CA ALA A 178 18.12 8.13 -2.28
C ALA A 178 17.97 6.62 -2.49
N PHE A 179 16.88 6.03 -1.97
CA PHE A 179 16.60 4.61 -2.12
C PHE A 179 16.29 4.22 -3.58
N THR A 180 15.55 5.04 -4.33
CA THR A 180 15.22 4.77 -5.73
C THR A 180 16.47 4.78 -6.61
N ARG A 181 17.23 5.89 -6.63
CA ARG A 181 18.38 6.04 -7.54
C ARG A 181 19.47 5.01 -7.28
N PHE A 182 19.68 4.65 -6.01
CA PHE A 182 20.59 3.57 -5.64
C PHE A 182 20.16 2.23 -6.25
N GLN A 183 18.91 1.82 -6.06
CA GLN A 183 18.40 0.54 -6.57
C GLN A 183 18.34 0.51 -8.11
N THR A 184 17.80 1.56 -8.75
CA THR A 184 17.77 1.66 -10.22
C THR A 184 19.18 1.47 -10.78
N LYS A 185 20.18 2.19 -10.25
CA LYS A 185 21.58 2.10 -10.71
C LYS A 185 22.23 0.74 -10.39
N TYR A 186 21.90 0.12 -9.26
CA TYR A 186 22.44 -1.17 -8.85
C TYR A 186 21.89 -2.34 -9.71
N PHE A 187 20.60 -2.29 -10.06
CA PHE A 187 19.94 -3.32 -10.87
C PHE A 187 19.98 -3.03 -12.38
N GLN A 188 20.47 -1.86 -12.81
CA GLN A 188 20.51 -1.45 -14.22
C GLN A 188 21.30 -2.45 -15.08
N GLY A 189 20.59 -3.09 -16.03
CA GLY A 189 21.19 -4.08 -16.94
C GLY A 189 21.67 -5.37 -16.25
N LYS A 190 21.43 -5.55 -14.95
CA LYS A 190 21.88 -6.73 -14.20
C LYS A 190 21.05 -7.99 -14.53
N TYR A 191 19.76 -7.81 -14.82
CA TYR A 191 18.83 -8.89 -15.12
C TYR A 191 18.05 -8.58 -16.42
N GLY A 192 18.13 -9.49 -17.40
CA GLY A 192 17.61 -9.24 -18.76
C GLY A 192 16.09 -9.03 -18.87
N ASN A 193 15.32 -9.51 -17.88
CA ASN A 193 13.86 -9.37 -17.83
C ASN A 193 13.39 -8.31 -16.81
N LEU A 194 14.30 -7.52 -16.24
CA LEU A 194 13.99 -6.47 -15.27
C LEU A 194 14.18 -5.09 -15.89
N ASP A 195 13.08 -4.35 -16.08
CA ASP A 195 13.19 -2.91 -16.27
C ASP A 195 13.45 -2.23 -14.92
N SER A 196 14.74 -2.04 -14.63
CA SER A 196 15.23 -1.32 -13.44
C SER A 196 14.68 0.10 -13.28
N SER A 197 14.18 0.74 -14.34
CA SER A 197 13.58 2.09 -14.28
C SER A 197 12.21 2.10 -13.58
N LEU A 198 11.55 0.93 -13.51
CA LEU A 198 10.32 0.73 -12.76
C LEU A 198 10.55 0.63 -11.25
N ILE A 199 11.78 0.36 -10.80
CA ILE A 199 12.11 0.25 -9.37
C ILE A 199 12.11 1.63 -8.73
N SER A 200 11.37 1.77 -7.63
CA SER A 200 11.26 2.97 -6.82
C SER A 200 10.93 2.61 -5.38
N PHE A 201 11.32 3.50 -4.48
CA PHE A 201 10.97 3.46 -3.07
C PHE A 201 10.27 4.77 -2.71
N GLY A 202 9.22 4.70 -1.91
CA GLY A 202 8.59 5.88 -1.32
C GLY A 202 8.17 5.59 0.12
N PRO A 203 8.43 6.49 1.09
CA PRO A 203 8.22 6.21 2.51
C PRO A 203 6.76 5.94 2.90
N CYS A 204 5.77 6.34 2.08
CA CYS A 204 4.37 5.91 2.22
C CYS A 204 3.94 4.87 1.16
N GLN A 205 4.53 4.92 -0.03
CA GLN A 205 4.22 4.01 -1.14
C GLN A 205 4.63 2.56 -0.81
N THR A 206 5.79 2.35 -0.19
CA THR A 206 6.29 1.01 0.17
C THR A 206 5.42 0.34 1.24
N PRO A 207 5.01 1.01 2.35
CA PRO A 207 4.02 0.44 3.27
C PRO A 207 2.64 0.20 2.65
N THR A 208 2.19 1.07 1.74
CA THR A 208 0.92 0.88 1.01
C THR A 208 0.96 -0.42 0.18
N LEU A 209 2.06 -0.67 -0.54
CA LEU A 209 2.29 -1.94 -1.23
C LEU A 209 2.43 -3.12 -0.25
N GLY A 210 3.04 -2.88 0.92
CA GLY A 210 3.22 -3.84 2.00
C GLY A 210 1.92 -4.54 2.39
N PHE A 211 0.82 -3.80 2.57
CA PHE A 211 -0.49 -4.39 2.87
C PHE A 211 -0.99 -5.34 1.78
N CYS A 212 -0.79 -5.00 0.49
CA CYS A 212 -1.20 -5.85 -0.63
C CYS A 212 -0.37 -7.15 -0.69
N VAL A 213 0.93 -7.07 -0.43
CA VAL A 213 1.81 -8.24 -0.38
C VAL A 213 1.55 -9.09 0.87
N GLU A 214 1.28 -8.47 2.03
CA GLU A 214 0.87 -9.19 3.25
C GLU A 214 -0.42 -10.01 3.01
N ARG A 215 -1.40 -9.43 2.28
CA ARG A 215 -2.60 -10.18 1.87
C ARG A 215 -2.26 -11.30 0.88
N HIS A 216 -1.38 -11.06 -0.11
CA HIS A 216 -0.91 -12.11 -1.02
C HIS A 216 -0.25 -13.28 -0.26
N ASP A 217 0.65 -13.01 0.67
CA ASP A 217 1.35 -14.03 1.46
C ASP A 217 0.37 -14.84 2.33
N LYS A 218 -0.64 -14.19 2.90
CA LYS A 218 -1.76 -14.84 3.61
C LYS A 218 -2.59 -15.74 2.70
N ILE A 219 -2.71 -15.44 1.41
CA ILE A 219 -3.39 -16.29 0.42
C ILE A 219 -2.50 -17.49 0.05
N GLN A 220 -1.22 -17.26 -0.25
CA GLN A 220 -0.29 -18.33 -0.66
C GLN A 220 0.00 -19.34 0.46
N SER A 221 0.03 -18.88 1.72
CA SER A 221 0.29 -19.73 2.89
C SER A 221 -0.97 -20.39 3.47
N PHE A 222 -2.16 -20.04 2.98
CA PHE A 222 -3.41 -20.59 3.48
C PHE A 222 -3.54 -22.08 3.17
N LYS A 223 -3.88 -22.87 4.18
CA LYS A 223 -4.19 -24.30 4.05
C LYS A 223 -5.69 -24.50 4.31
N PRO A 224 -6.49 -24.83 3.28
CA PRO A 224 -7.91 -25.08 3.45
C PRO A 224 -8.18 -26.27 4.37
N GLU A 225 -8.94 -26.04 5.44
CA GLU A 225 -9.39 -27.08 6.37
C GLU A 225 -10.82 -27.50 6.02
N THR A 226 -11.06 -28.82 6.03
CA THR A 226 -12.41 -29.37 5.86
C THR A 226 -13.18 -29.22 7.17
N TYR A 227 -14.44 -28.78 7.07
CA TYR A 227 -15.37 -28.70 8.20
C TYR A 227 -16.75 -29.20 7.79
N TRP A 228 -17.51 -29.66 8.77
CA TRP A 228 -18.86 -30.17 8.57
C TRP A 228 -19.87 -29.30 9.31
N VAL A 229 -21.01 -29.08 8.65
CA VAL A 229 -22.17 -28.34 9.17
C VAL A 229 -23.36 -29.27 9.13
N ILE A 230 -24.12 -29.36 10.22
CA ILE A 230 -25.41 -30.07 10.20
C ILE A 230 -26.45 -29.13 9.63
N GLN A 231 -27.11 -29.54 8.55
CA GLN A 231 -28.27 -28.84 8.01
C GLN A 231 -29.51 -29.70 8.26
N ALA A 232 -30.48 -29.11 8.95
CA ALA A 232 -31.79 -29.69 9.17
C ALA A 232 -32.84 -28.94 8.35
N LYS A 233 -33.81 -29.66 7.79
CA LYS A 233 -35.01 -29.12 7.17
C LYS A 233 -36.25 -29.59 7.91
N VAL A 234 -37.17 -28.67 8.15
CA VAL A 234 -38.41 -28.93 8.89
C VAL A 234 -39.60 -28.26 8.23
N PHE A 235 -40.79 -28.82 8.35
CA PHE A 235 -42.02 -28.24 7.80
C PHE A 235 -43.22 -28.41 8.72
N LYS A 236 -44.23 -27.57 8.53
CA LYS A 236 -45.52 -27.60 9.22
C LYS A 236 -46.62 -27.88 8.19
N GLY A 237 -47.27 -29.03 8.27
CA GLY A 237 -48.36 -29.39 7.36
C GLY A 237 -47.95 -29.49 5.89
N LYS A 238 -48.37 -28.51 5.06
CA LYS A 238 -48.10 -28.44 3.61
C LYS A 238 -47.25 -27.22 3.21
N GLU A 239 -46.65 -26.54 4.18
CA GLU A 239 -45.79 -25.36 3.95
C GLU A 239 -44.44 -25.74 3.31
N SER A 240 -43.70 -24.75 2.82
CA SER A 240 -42.34 -24.94 2.32
C SER A 240 -41.39 -25.39 3.45
N PRO A 241 -40.39 -26.24 3.18
CA PRO A 241 -39.46 -26.70 4.20
C PRO A 241 -38.49 -25.58 4.61
N LEU A 242 -38.55 -25.18 5.88
CA LEU A 242 -37.59 -24.28 6.51
C LEU A 242 -36.24 -24.98 6.64
N THR A 243 -35.17 -24.30 6.21
CA THR A 243 -33.80 -24.72 6.54
C THR A 243 -33.40 -24.10 7.88
N LEU A 244 -32.82 -24.92 8.77
CA LEU A 244 -32.36 -24.49 10.08
C LEU A 244 -30.83 -24.45 10.16
N ASP A 245 -30.31 -23.41 10.80
CA ASP A 245 -28.90 -23.26 11.16
C ASP A 245 -28.63 -23.98 12.49
N TRP A 246 -27.58 -24.80 12.52
CA TRP A 246 -27.15 -25.51 13.73
C TRP A 246 -26.45 -24.54 14.70
N ASP A 247 -26.83 -24.58 15.98
CA ASP A 247 -26.34 -23.63 17.00
C ASP A 247 -24.82 -23.71 17.22
N ARG A 248 -24.23 -24.90 17.04
CA ARG A 248 -22.76 -25.09 17.11
C ARG A 248 -22.01 -24.57 15.87
N VAL A 249 -22.73 -24.13 14.83
CA VAL A 249 -22.24 -23.64 13.54
C VAL A 249 -21.47 -24.66 12.69
N ARG A 250 -20.37 -25.24 13.19
CA ARG A 250 -19.53 -26.20 12.46
C ARG A 250 -18.66 -27.05 13.38
N VAL A 251 -18.18 -28.18 12.88
CA VAL A 251 -17.11 -28.99 13.49
C VAL A 251 -16.02 -29.31 12.46
N PHE A 252 -14.78 -29.49 12.92
CA PHE A 252 -13.62 -29.84 12.08
C PHE A 252 -13.23 -31.32 12.18
N ASP A 253 -14.08 -32.14 12.79
CA ASP A 253 -13.93 -33.59 12.88
C ASP A 253 -15.18 -34.27 12.31
N ARG A 254 -14.95 -35.24 11.41
CA ARG A 254 -16.02 -35.94 10.68
C ARG A 254 -16.77 -36.93 11.56
N GLU A 255 -16.08 -37.61 12.47
CA GLU A 255 -16.67 -38.61 13.35
C GLU A 255 -17.53 -37.95 14.41
N VAL A 256 -17.06 -36.83 14.97
CA VAL A 256 -17.84 -35.94 15.86
C VAL A 256 -19.06 -35.37 15.13
N GLY A 257 -18.90 -34.90 13.88
CA GLY A 257 -20.03 -34.45 13.07
C GLY A 257 -21.05 -35.56 12.80
N GLN A 258 -20.58 -36.77 12.50
CA GLN A 258 -21.45 -37.92 12.27
C GLN A 258 -22.13 -38.41 13.56
N MET A 259 -21.47 -38.32 14.72
CA MET A 259 -22.04 -38.57 16.04
C MET A 259 -23.23 -37.63 16.30
N PHE A 260 -23.05 -36.32 16.12
CA PHE A 260 -24.15 -35.35 16.31
C PHE A 260 -25.33 -35.61 15.36
N VAL A 261 -25.10 -35.95 14.10
CA VAL A 261 -26.18 -36.36 13.17
C VAL A 261 -26.85 -37.68 13.59
N ASN A 262 -26.13 -38.60 14.24
CA ASN A 262 -26.73 -39.82 14.78
C ASN A 262 -27.62 -39.53 16.00
N LEU A 263 -27.32 -38.50 16.80
CA LEU A 263 -28.19 -38.04 17.90
C LEU A 263 -29.49 -37.39 17.41
N THR A 264 -29.51 -36.80 16.20
CA THR A 264 -30.73 -36.23 15.60
C THR A 264 -31.58 -37.26 14.85
N LYS A 265 -30.97 -38.30 14.24
CA LYS A 265 -31.64 -39.28 13.35
C LYS A 265 -32.83 -40.03 13.96
N THR A 266 -32.89 -40.19 15.28
CA THR A 266 -34.00 -40.87 15.97
C THR A 266 -35.23 -39.98 16.14
N SER A 267 -35.08 -38.66 15.99
CA SER A 267 -36.16 -37.68 16.17
C SER A 267 -36.81 -37.36 14.83
N ARG A 268 -38.11 -37.65 14.72
CA ARG A 268 -38.94 -37.28 13.55
C ARG A 268 -39.58 -35.89 13.66
N GLU A 269 -39.48 -35.28 14.84
CA GLU A 269 -40.08 -34.00 15.18
C GLU A 269 -39.00 -33.02 15.66
N ALA A 270 -39.17 -31.76 15.28
CA ALA A 270 -38.41 -30.62 15.75
C ALA A 270 -39.31 -29.78 16.66
N MET A 271 -38.96 -29.69 17.94
CA MET A 271 -39.77 -29.00 18.95
C MET A 271 -39.38 -27.53 19.05
N VAL A 272 -40.34 -26.61 18.97
CA VAL A 272 -40.10 -25.18 19.17
C VAL A 272 -39.81 -24.88 20.64
N VAL A 273 -38.55 -24.58 20.95
CA VAL A 273 -38.05 -24.27 22.30
C VAL A 273 -38.40 -22.84 22.71
N SER A 274 -38.27 -21.91 21.78
CA SER A 274 -38.61 -20.50 21.98
C SER A 274 -38.82 -19.77 20.65
N VAL A 275 -39.77 -18.85 20.62
CA VAL A 275 -39.92 -17.84 19.57
C VAL A 275 -39.58 -16.49 20.16
N SER A 276 -38.66 -15.75 19.54
CA SER A 276 -38.35 -14.37 19.94
C SER A 276 -38.60 -13.41 18.78
N ARG A 277 -39.31 -12.32 19.07
CA ARG A 277 -39.57 -11.22 18.15
C ARG A 277 -39.01 -9.95 18.79
N LYS A 278 -38.06 -9.29 18.11
CA LYS A 278 -37.39 -8.07 18.62
C LYS A 278 -37.37 -7.01 17.52
N GLU A 279 -37.97 -5.85 17.78
CA GLU A 279 -37.75 -4.67 16.94
C GLU A 279 -36.26 -4.30 17.02
N LYS A 280 -35.65 -4.08 15.86
CA LYS A 280 -34.28 -3.61 15.71
C LYS A 280 -34.24 -2.44 14.72
N ALA A 281 -33.28 -1.55 14.93
CA ALA A 281 -32.99 -0.47 14.00
C ALA A 281 -31.69 -0.76 13.24
N LYS A 282 -31.72 -0.66 11.91
CA LYS A 282 -30.51 -0.47 11.10
C LYS A 282 -30.28 1.03 11.02
N GLN A 283 -29.23 1.49 11.69
CA GLN A 283 -28.94 2.91 11.81
C GLN A 283 -28.53 3.51 10.46
N ARG A 284 -29.00 4.72 10.19
CA ARG A 284 -28.59 5.57 9.06
C ARG A 284 -27.08 5.86 9.09
N PRO A 285 -26.45 6.23 7.97
CA PRO A 285 -25.01 6.48 7.94
C PRO A 285 -24.60 7.68 8.81
N LEU A 286 -23.30 7.75 9.12
CA LEU A 286 -22.65 8.99 9.59
C LEU A 286 -22.54 9.98 8.42
N ALA A 287 -22.26 11.26 8.71
CA ALA A 287 -21.99 12.24 7.66
C ALA A 287 -20.76 11.82 6.83
N LEU A 288 -20.78 12.14 5.54
CA LEU A 288 -19.78 11.64 4.58
C LEU A 288 -18.45 12.38 4.74
N ASN A 289 -17.37 11.63 4.96
CA ASN A 289 -15.99 12.14 4.88
C ASN A 289 -15.29 11.62 3.61
N THR A 290 -14.05 12.06 3.38
CA THR A 290 -13.26 11.64 2.21
C THR A 290 -13.05 10.13 2.14
N VAL A 291 -12.73 9.49 3.26
CA VAL A 291 -12.43 8.05 3.30
C VAL A 291 -13.63 7.23 2.84
N GLU A 292 -14.82 7.49 3.40
CA GLU A 292 -16.01 6.71 3.04
C GLU A 292 -16.50 7.03 1.61
N MET A 293 -16.33 8.28 1.13
CA MET A 293 -16.57 8.63 -0.27
C MET A 293 -15.70 7.79 -1.22
N LEU A 294 -14.39 7.70 -0.96
CA LEU A 294 -13.45 6.95 -1.79
C LEU A 294 -13.72 5.44 -1.75
N ARG A 295 -14.05 4.90 -0.56
CA ARG A 295 -14.39 3.47 -0.39
C ARG A 295 -15.61 3.08 -1.22
N VAL A 296 -16.71 3.83 -1.11
CA VAL A 296 -17.95 3.51 -1.83
C VAL A 296 -17.84 3.82 -3.32
N ALA A 297 -17.12 4.88 -3.72
CA ALA A 297 -16.86 5.12 -5.14
C ALA A 297 -16.06 3.98 -5.80
N SER A 298 -15.12 3.36 -5.08
CA SER A 298 -14.43 2.17 -5.57
C SER A 298 -15.32 0.92 -5.57
N SER A 299 -15.94 0.57 -4.44
CA SER A 299 -16.70 -0.68 -4.30
C SER A 299 -18.00 -0.72 -5.10
N SER A 300 -18.67 0.43 -5.25
CA SER A 300 -20.03 0.52 -5.79
C SER A 300 -20.11 1.30 -7.10
N LEU A 301 -19.25 2.30 -7.32
CA LEU A 301 -19.19 3.04 -8.59
C LEU A 301 -18.05 2.55 -9.51
N GLY A 302 -17.17 1.66 -9.04
CA GLY A 302 -16.05 1.14 -9.83
C GLY A 302 -14.97 2.18 -10.17
N MET A 303 -14.96 3.33 -9.49
CA MET A 303 -14.04 4.43 -9.71
C MET A 303 -12.76 4.26 -8.88
N ALA A 304 -11.59 4.44 -9.50
CA ALA A 304 -10.32 4.43 -8.76
C ALA A 304 -10.21 5.66 -7.84
N PRO A 305 -9.61 5.57 -6.63
CA PRO A 305 -9.61 6.64 -5.64
C PRO A 305 -9.12 8.00 -6.17
N GLN A 306 -8.06 8.02 -6.98
CA GLN A 306 -7.51 9.24 -7.57
C GLN A 306 -8.47 9.90 -8.58
N TYR A 307 -9.22 9.10 -9.33
CA TYR A 307 -10.21 9.58 -10.28
C TYR A 307 -11.47 10.09 -9.57
N THR A 308 -11.91 9.41 -8.51
CA THR A 308 -12.97 9.90 -7.62
C THR A 308 -12.63 11.27 -7.04
N MET A 309 -11.40 11.46 -6.54
CA MET A 309 -10.98 12.75 -5.97
C MET A 309 -11.00 13.86 -7.04
N GLN A 310 -10.50 13.60 -8.25
CA GLN A 310 -10.55 14.57 -9.37
C GLN A 310 -11.99 14.95 -9.77
N ILE A 311 -12.94 14.01 -9.74
CA ILE A 311 -14.35 14.30 -9.99
C ILE A 311 -14.94 15.13 -8.85
N ALA A 312 -14.64 14.76 -7.59
CA ALA A 312 -15.14 15.48 -6.41
C ALA A 312 -14.61 16.92 -6.37
N GLU A 313 -13.33 17.14 -6.65
CA GLU A 313 -12.72 18.46 -6.78
C GLU A 313 -13.41 19.28 -7.87
N ARG A 314 -13.67 18.69 -9.05
CA ARG A 314 -14.43 19.36 -10.12
C ARG A 314 -15.86 19.74 -9.69
N LEU A 315 -16.56 18.86 -8.97
CA LEU A 315 -17.90 19.15 -8.45
C LEU A 315 -17.87 20.29 -7.43
N TYR A 316 -16.84 20.35 -6.58
CA TYR A 316 -16.62 21.45 -5.63
C TYR A 316 -16.29 22.78 -6.35
N THR A 317 -15.38 22.78 -7.34
CA THR A 317 -15.03 23.98 -8.12
C THR A 317 -16.25 24.54 -8.89
N GLN A 318 -17.20 23.67 -9.26
CA GLN A 318 -18.47 24.03 -9.89
C GLN A 318 -19.60 24.39 -8.88
N GLY A 319 -19.29 24.39 -7.58
CA GLY A 319 -20.22 24.74 -6.50
C GLY A 319 -21.31 23.69 -6.20
N TYR A 320 -21.17 22.46 -6.69
CA TYR A 320 -22.16 21.38 -6.46
C TYR A 320 -22.01 20.70 -5.11
N ILE A 321 -20.80 20.63 -4.55
CA ILE A 321 -20.53 20.01 -3.24
C ILE A 321 -19.63 20.89 -2.35
N SER A 322 -19.60 20.62 -1.05
CA SER A 322 -18.58 21.13 -0.12
C SER A 322 -17.22 20.47 -0.39
N TYR A 323 -16.16 21.04 0.18
CA TYR A 323 -14.79 20.64 -0.10
C TYR A 323 -14.55 19.14 0.18
N PRO A 324 -14.06 18.35 -0.80
CA PRO A 324 -14.11 16.89 -0.74
C PRO A 324 -12.94 16.25 0.01
N ARG A 325 -12.07 17.06 0.63
CA ARG A 325 -10.92 16.65 1.44
C ARG A 325 -11.19 17.03 2.90
N THR A 326 -11.85 16.13 3.62
CA THR A 326 -12.18 16.29 5.03
C THR A 326 -12.22 14.94 5.76
N GLU A 327 -11.76 14.94 7.00
CA GLU A 327 -11.87 13.81 7.93
C GLU A 327 -13.16 13.88 8.77
N THR A 328 -13.82 15.04 8.83
CA THR A 328 -15.00 15.31 9.65
C THR A 328 -16.25 14.54 9.20
N THR A 329 -16.92 13.94 10.19
CA THR A 329 -18.19 13.18 10.06
C THR A 329 -19.31 13.80 10.91
N HIS A 330 -19.15 15.05 11.34
CA HIS A 330 -20.06 15.80 12.20
C HIS A 330 -20.50 17.11 11.53
N TYR A 331 -21.80 17.33 11.36
CA TYR A 331 -22.31 18.62 10.89
C TYR A 331 -22.16 19.69 11.98
N PRO A 332 -21.58 20.87 11.70
CA PRO A 332 -21.49 21.92 12.70
C PRO A 332 -22.88 22.50 13.00
N GLU A 333 -23.11 22.92 14.25
CA GLU A 333 -24.43 23.32 14.75
C GLU A 333 -25.03 24.56 14.04
N ASN A 334 -24.22 25.28 13.25
CA ASN A 334 -24.65 26.42 12.43
C ASN A 334 -24.95 26.07 10.95
N PHE A 335 -24.88 24.79 10.55
CA PHE A 335 -25.14 24.35 9.18
C PHE A 335 -26.64 24.28 8.89
N ASP A 336 -27.12 24.98 7.85
CA ASP A 336 -28.55 24.94 7.45
C ASP A 336 -28.90 23.65 6.68
N LEU A 337 -28.98 22.54 7.42
CA LEU A 337 -29.41 21.23 6.92
C LEU A 337 -30.75 21.30 6.16
N LYS A 338 -31.68 22.15 6.63
CA LYS A 338 -33.02 22.30 6.02
C LYS A 338 -32.94 23.08 4.70
N GLY A 339 -32.13 24.13 4.63
CA GLY A 339 -31.80 24.85 3.40
C GLY A 339 -31.20 23.92 2.35
N THR A 340 -30.16 23.16 2.72
CA THR A 340 -29.51 22.20 1.84
C THR A 340 -30.48 21.12 1.34
N LEU A 341 -31.31 20.55 2.23
CA LEU A 341 -32.32 19.56 1.86
C LEU A 341 -33.38 20.14 0.90
N ARG A 342 -33.86 21.37 1.13
CA ARG A 342 -34.85 22.03 0.25
C ARG A 342 -34.37 22.14 -1.21
N GLN A 343 -33.08 22.35 -1.45
CA GLN A 343 -32.56 22.45 -2.82
C GLN A 343 -32.80 21.16 -3.63
N GLN A 344 -32.85 20.02 -2.97
CA GLN A 344 -32.96 18.70 -3.60
C GLN A 344 -34.42 18.26 -3.86
N ALA A 345 -35.42 19.06 -3.42
CA ALA A 345 -36.84 18.70 -3.44
C ALA A 345 -37.47 18.58 -4.85
N ASN A 346 -36.77 19.03 -5.90
CA ASN A 346 -37.25 19.04 -7.27
C ASN A 346 -36.57 17.99 -8.17
N ASN A 347 -35.64 17.18 -7.64
CA ASN A 347 -34.96 16.16 -8.45
C ASN A 347 -35.82 14.87 -8.56
N PRO A 348 -36.15 14.37 -9.76
CA PRO A 348 -37.07 13.23 -9.93
C PRO A 348 -36.72 11.95 -9.16
N PHE A 349 -35.43 11.73 -8.84
CA PHE A 349 -34.96 10.49 -8.21
C PHE A 349 -35.17 10.41 -6.69
N TRP A 350 -35.48 11.52 -6.03
CA TRP A 350 -35.67 11.61 -4.57
C TRP A 350 -36.60 12.75 -4.11
N ALA A 351 -37.26 13.46 -5.04
CA ALA A 351 -38.13 14.59 -4.74
C ALA A 351 -39.19 14.26 -3.68
N ASP A 352 -39.83 13.09 -3.77
CA ASP A 352 -40.95 12.75 -2.90
C ASP A 352 -40.49 12.40 -1.48
N SER A 353 -39.41 11.60 -1.33
CA SER A 353 -38.77 11.35 -0.04
C SER A 353 -38.26 12.65 0.62
N VAL A 354 -37.73 13.59 -0.17
CA VAL A 354 -37.29 14.91 0.32
C VAL A 354 -38.47 15.78 0.76
N LYS A 355 -39.57 15.82 0.00
CA LYS A 355 -40.79 16.56 0.38
C LYS A 355 -41.42 15.99 1.65
N ALA A 356 -41.51 14.66 1.77
CA ALA A 356 -41.99 13.98 2.97
C ALA A 356 -41.15 14.38 4.19
N LEU A 357 -39.82 14.24 4.10
CA LEU A 357 -38.91 14.60 5.19
C LEU A 357 -38.94 16.09 5.58
N LEU A 358 -39.21 16.98 4.63
CA LEU A 358 -39.41 18.42 4.89
C LEU A 358 -40.73 18.74 5.59
N ALA A 359 -41.76 17.90 5.41
CA ALA A 359 -43.08 18.02 6.03
C ALA A 359 -43.15 17.37 7.42
N GLU A 360 -42.64 16.14 7.57
CA GLU A 360 -42.55 15.40 8.83
C GLU A 360 -41.53 16.00 9.81
N GLY A 361 -40.48 16.61 9.26
CA GLY A 361 -39.36 17.17 10.02
C GLY A 361 -38.10 16.32 9.91
N LEU A 362 -36.96 16.98 9.74
CA LEU A 362 -35.66 16.32 9.63
C LEU A 362 -35.31 15.64 10.96
N ASN A 363 -34.77 14.43 10.88
CA ASN A 363 -34.12 13.80 12.02
C ASN A 363 -32.78 14.53 12.30
N ARG A 364 -32.37 14.63 13.58
CA ARG A 364 -31.04 15.14 13.89
C ARG A 364 -30.00 14.16 13.33
N PRO A 365 -28.99 14.59 12.57
CA PRO A 365 -27.93 13.69 12.11
C PRO A 365 -27.22 12.98 13.26
N ARG A 366 -26.66 11.81 12.98
CA ARG A 366 -25.85 11.08 13.95
C ARG A 366 -24.60 11.88 14.30
N LYS A 367 -24.27 11.95 15.59
CA LYS A 367 -23.03 12.58 16.06
C LYS A 367 -21.81 11.76 15.62
N GLY A 368 -21.07 12.27 14.63
CA GLY A 368 -19.74 11.78 14.26
C GLY A 368 -18.61 12.49 15.01
N ALA A 369 -17.42 12.47 14.43
CA ALA A 369 -16.24 13.21 14.88
C ALA A 369 -16.09 14.53 14.10
N ASP A 370 -15.61 15.57 14.79
CA ASP A 370 -15.22 16.86 14.22
C ASP A 370 -13.68 16.94 14.28
N ALA A 371 -13.04 17.05 13.12
CA ALA A 371 -11.59 17.16 13.00
C ALA A 371 -11.11 18.63 13.01
N GLY A 372 -12.03 19.61 13.00
CA GLY A 372 -11.72 21.03 12.97
C GLY A 372 -11.21 21.55 11.61
N ASP A 373 -11.42 20.78 10.53
CA ASP A 373 -11.00 21.09 9.17
C ASP A 373 -12.14 21.74 8.36
N HIS A 374 -13.19 20.98 8.06
CA HIS A 374 -14.27 21.33 7.14
C HIS A 374 -15.58 20.63 7.59
N PRO A 375 -16.76 21.13 7.20
CA PRO A 375 -17.99 20.36 7.30
C PRO A 375 -17.90 19.08 6.44
N PRO A 376 -18.73 18.05 6.72
CA PRO A 376 -18.82 16.84 5.91
C PRO A 376 -19.14 17.14 4.43
N ILE A 377 -18.85 16.17 3.55
CA ILE A 377 -19.11 16.27 2.12
C ILE A 377 -20.62 16.27 1.88
N THR A 378 -21.16 17.40 1.40
CA THR A 378 -22.59 17.66 1.21
C THR A 378 -22.87 18.28 -0.14
N PRO A 379 -24.04 18.03 -0.75
CA PRO A 379 -24.48 18.79 -1.91
C PRO A 379 -24.75 20.25 -1.52
N MET A 380 -24.25 21.22 -2.29
CA MET A 380 -24.37 22.66 -2.02
C MET A 380 -25.20 23.41 -3.08
N ARG A 381 -25.44 22.76 -4.23
CA ARG A 381 -26.31 23.20 -5.32
C ARG A 381 -26.99 21.98 -5.94
N ALA A 382 -28.26 22.09 -6.29
CA ALA A 382 -28.97 21.07 -7.06
C ALA A 382 -28.35 20.88 -8.46
N ALA A 383 -28.41 19.65 -8.99
CA ALA A 383 -27.89 19.29 -10.30
C ALA A 383 -28.79 18.27 -11.02
N SER A 384 -28.57 18.12 -12.32
CA SER A 384 -29.11 17.04 -13.14
C SER A 384 -28.01 16.25 -13.86
N GLU A 385 -28.31 15.04 -14.34
CA GLU A 385 -27.35 14.20 -15.05
C GLU A 385 -26.80 14.88 -16.31
N GLY A 386 -27.65 15.62 -17.03
CA GLY A 386 -27.26 16.39 -18.23
C GLY A 386 -26.29 17.54 -17.96
N GLU A 387 -26.24 18.06 -16.72
CA GLU A 387 -25.28 19.11 -16.32
C GLU A 387 -23.92 18.54 -15.92
N LEU A 388 -23.88 17.34 -15.33
CA LEU A 388 -22.66 16.76 -14.73
C LEU A 388 -21.95 15.73 -15.62
N GLY A 389 -22.68 15.14 -16.58
CA GLY A 389 -22.23 13.96 -17.32
C GLY A 389 -22.13 12.71 -16.44
N SER A 390 -21.95 11.54 -17.05
CA SER A 390 -22.11 10.23 -16.38
C SER A 390 -21.34 10.09 -15.05
N ASP A 391 -20.01 10.14 -15.04
CA ASP A 391 -19.25 9.94 -13.79
C ASP A 391 -19.40 11.10 -12.77
N GLY A 392 -19.61 12.33 -13.25
CA GLY A 392 -19.92 13.46 -12.38
C GLY A 392 -21.25 13.29 -11.66
N TRP A 393 -22.28 12.88 -12.41
CA TRP A 393 -23.60 12.56 -11.90
C TRP A 393 -23.56 11.39 -10.91
N ARG A 394 -22.93 10.27 -11.28
CA ARG A 394 -22.86 9.06 -10.43
C ARG A 394 -22.28 9.32 -9.04
N LEU A 395 -21.23 10.17 -8.95
CA LEU A 395 -20.65 10.56 -7.67
C LEU A 395 -21.53 11.58 -6.92
N TYR A 396 -22.08 12.58 -7.62
CA TYR A 396 -22.98 13.57 -7.03
C TYR A 396 -24.29 12.94 -6.50
N GLU A 397 -24.87 11.99 -7.22
CA GLU A 397 -26.05 11.22 -6.81
C GLU A 397 -25.76 10.46 -5.51
N TYR A 398 -24.62 9.77 -5.41
CA TYR A 398 -24.23 9.10 -4.17
C TYR A 398 -24.09 10.09 -3.00
N ILE A 399 -23.35 11.20 -3.18
CA ILE A 399 -23.18 12.25 -2.15
C ILE A 399 -24.54 12.81 -1.71
N THR A 400 -25.45 13.04 -2.66
CA THR A 400 -26.79 13.61 -2.38
C THR A 400 -27.69 12.61 -1.66
N ARG A 401 -27.77 11.36 -2.12
CA ARG A 401 -28.55 10.30 -1.46
C ARG A 401 -28.01 10.00 -0.05
N HIS A 402 -26.69 9.99 0.11
CA HIS A 402 -26.05 9.82 1.42
C HIS A 402 -26.37 10.99 2.35
N PHE A 403 -26.30 12.24 1.88
CA PHE A 403 -26.71 13.40 2.68
C PHE A 403 -28.17 13.28 3.14
N ILE A 404 -29.11 13.01 2.22
CA ILE A 404 -30.53 12.82 2.56
C ILE A 404 -30.68 11.72 3.63
N ALA A 405 -30.00 10.59 3.45
CA ALA A 405 -30.02 9.49 4.41
C ALA A 405 -29.55 9.87 5.83
N THR A 406 -28.59 10.79 5.98
CA THR A 406 -28.12 11.21 7.33
C THR A 406 -29.17 12.02 8.11
N VAL A 407 -30.06 12.73 7.41
CA VAL A 407 -31.19 13.50 7.98
C VAL A 407 -32.51 12.73 7.99
N SER A 408 -32.57 11.54 7.39
CA SER A 408 -33.70 10.60 7.45
C SER A 408 -33.81 9.87 8.80
N GLN A 409 -34.88 9.10 8.98
CA GLN A 409 -35.03 8.17 10.10
C GLN A 409 -34.21 6.87 9.90
N ASP A 410 -33.91 6.18 11.00
CA ASP A 410 -33.30 4.84 10.94
C ASP A 410 -34.29 3.81 10.36
N CYS A 411 -33.77 2.81 9.66
CA CYS A 411 -34.60 1.72 9.14
C CYS A 411 -35.02 0.79 10.29
N LYS A 412 -36.32 0.55 10.43
CA LYS A 412 -36.88 -0.31 11.49
C LYS A 412 -37.34 -1.65 10.91
N TYR A 413 -36.96 -2.74 11.57
CA TYR A 413 -37.36 -4.10 11.17
C TYR A 413 -37.61 -4.98 12.39
N LEU A 414 -38.51 -5.94 12.24
CA LEU A 414 -38.75 -6.99 13.21
C LEU A 414 -37.78 -8.14 12.91
N GLN A 415 -36.88 -8.45 13.85
CA GLN A 415 -36.13 -9.70 13.81
C GLN A 415 -36.94 -10.77 14.54
N THR A 416 -37.38 -11.78 13.80
CA THR A 416 -37.91 -13.02 14.37
C THR A 416 -36.81 -14.07 14.37
N THR A 417 -36.66 -14.81 15.47
CA THR A 417 -35.78 -15.97 15.59
C THR A 417 -36.55 -17.08 16.31
N ILE A 418 -36.65 -18.24 15.67
CA ILE A 418 -37.30 -19.45 16.21
C ILE A 418 -36.18 -20.44 16.53
N ALA A 419 -36.16 -20.95 17.77
CA ALA A 419 -35.23 -21.98 18.21
C ALA A 419 -35.93 -23.34 18.27
N PHE A 420 -35.30 -24.37 17.71
CA PHE A 420 -35.79 -25.74 17.63
C PHE A 420 -34.85 -26.70 18.36
N SER A 421 -35.40 -27.76 18.93
CA SER A 421 -34.66 -28.93 19.43
C SER A 421 -34.97 -30.14 18.55
N ILE A 422 -33.94 -30.80 18.04
CA ILE A 422 -34.05 -32.08 17.32
C ILE A 422 -33.18 -33.08 18.08
N GLY A 423 -33.81 -34.04 18.77
CA GLY A 423 -33.12 -34.87 19.75
C GLY A 423 -32.47 -33.99 20.83
N SER A 424 -31.16 -34.18 21.05
CA SER A 424 -30.36 -33.38 21.98
C SER A 424 -29.73 -32.10 21.39
N GLU A 425 -29.91 -31.84 20.09
CA GLU A 425 -29.22 -30.75 19.39
C GLU A 425 -30.12 -29.55 19.11
N ALA A 426 -29.55 -28.36 19.28
CA ALA A 426 -30.22 -27.09 19.09
C ALA A 426 -29.99 -26.52 17.69
N PHE A 427 -31.07 -25.98 17.11
CA PHE A 427 -31.09 -25.34 15.80
C PHE A 427 -31.88 -24.04 15.88
N SER A 428 -31.69 -23.14 14.92
CA SER A 428 -32.51 -21.94 14.79
C SER A 428 -32.78 -21.57 13.34
N CYS A 429 -33.85 -20.83 13.10
CA CYS A 429 -33.99 -20.02 11.89
C CYS A 429 -34.30 -18.57 12.29
N SER A 430 -33.88 -17.63 11.44
CA SER A 430 -34.08 -16.20 11.66
C SER A 430 -34.57 -15.53 10.38
N GLY A 431 -35.54 -14.65 10.52
CA GLY A 431 -36.15 -13.91 9.42
C GLY A 431 -36.41 -12.45 9.82
N LYS A 432 -36.35 -11.55 8.84
CA LYS A 432 -36.55 -10.10 9.03
C LYS A 432 -37.79 -9.64 8.29
N THR A 433 -38.62 -8.86 8.96
CA THR A 433 -39.77 -8.18 8.35
C THR A 433 -39.57 -6.68 8.46
N LEU A 434 -39.64 -5.95 7.35
CA LEU A 434 -39.52 -4.50 7.35
C LEU A 434 -40.72 -3.86 8.06
N ILE A 435 -40.46 -2.91 8.96
CA ILE A 435 -41.50 -2.09 9.63
C ILE A 435 -41.53 -0.70 9.00
N SER A 436 -40.35 -0.11 8.76
CA SER A 436 -40.19 1.18 8.09
C SER A 436 -38.83 1.24 7.39
N ALA A 437 -38.83 1.66 6.12
CA ALA A 437 -37.60 1.80 5.33
C ALA A 437 -36.67 2.88 5.90
N GLY A 438 -37.20 4.01 6.38
CA GLY A 438 -36.39 5.16 6.78
C GLY A 438 -35.40 5.53 5.67
N PHE A 439 -34.13 5.72 6.03
CA PHE A 439 -33.08 6.09 5.08
C PHE A 439 -32.85 5.08 3.92
N THR A 440 -33.28 3.81 4.04
CA THR A 440 -33.06 2.83 2.97
C THR A 440 -33.99 3.01 1.78
N GLU A 441 -34.99 3.89 1.87
CA GLU A 441 -35.80 4.32 0.72
C GLU A 441 -34.94 5.09 -0.29
N VAL A 442 -34.12 6.04 0.18
CA VAL A 442 -33.21 6.84 -0.66
C VAL A 442 -31.89 6.11 -0.96
N MET A 443 -31.50 5.13 -0.13
CA MET A 443 -30.35 4.23 -0.33
C MET A 443 -30.80 2.75 -0.43
N PRO A 444 -31.45 2.32 -1.54
CA PRO A 444 -32.07 1.00 -1.66
C PRO A 444 -31.08 -0.17 -1.58
N TRP A 445 -29.81 0.03 -1.97
CA TRP A 445 -28.74 -0.96 -1.78
C TRP A 445 -28.38 -1.24 -0.30
N GLN A 446 -28.92 -0.45 0.63
CA GLN A 446 -28.89 -0.73 2.07
C GLN A 446 -30.22 -1.23 2.64
N GLY A 447 -31.21 -1.57 1.80
CA GLY A 447 -32.48 -2.15 2.24
C GLY A 447 -32.32 -3.43 3.06
N ILE A 448 -33.39 -3.80 3.76
CA ILE A 448 -33.57 -5.15 4.29
C ILE A 448 -34.08 -6.01 3.11
N PRO A 449 -33.44 -7.14 2.77
CA PRO A 449 -33.94 -8.03 1.72
C PRO A 449 -35.35 -8.54 2.05
N GLU A 450 -36.17 -8.74 1.01
CA GLU A 450 -37.42 -9.49 1.16
C GLU A 450 -37.07 -10.97 1.39
N GLU A 451 -37.27 -11.43 2.62
CA GLU A 451 -37.14 -12.82 3.06
C GLU A 451 -38.54 -13.44 3.15
N GLU A 452 -38.71 -14.74 2.84
CA GLU A 452 -40.00 -15.42 3.06
C GLU A 452 -40.41 -15.31 4.54
N SER A 453 -41.68 -14.99 4.79
CA SER A 453 -42.20 -14.86 6.16
C SER A 453 -42.09 -16.18 6.91
N LEU A 454 -41.39 -16.17 8.06
CA LEU A 454 -41.35 -17.34 8.95
C LEU A 454 -42.77 -17.69 9.42
N PRO A 455 -43.13 -18.99 9.48
CA PRO A 455 -44.48 -19.42 9.84
C PRO A 455 -44.80 -19.12 11.31
N ASP A 456 -46.06 -18.80 11.57
CA ASP A 456 -46.55 -18.59 12.92
C ASP A 456 -46.53 -19.90 13.73
N CYS A 457 -45.84 -19.83 14.86
CA CYS A 457 -45.69 -20.92 15.80
C CYS A 457 -45.55 -20.41 17.23
N VAL A 458 -45.83 -21.27 18.20
CA VAL A 458 -45.64 -21.00 19.62
C VAL A 458 -44.66 -22.00 20.25
N LYS A 459 -44.15 -21.68 21.44
CA LYS A 459 -43.33 -22.61 22.21
C LYS A 459 -44.13 -23.90 22.49
N GLY A 460 -43.53 -25.04 22.16
CA GLY A 460 -44.17 -26.36 22.28
C GLY A 460 -44.76 -26.90 20.97
N ASP A 461 -44.82 -26.10 19.89
CA ASP A 461 -45.18 -26.62 18.56
C ASP A 461 -44.16 -27.66 18.09
N ALA A 462 -44.66 -28.71 17.41
CA ALA A 462 -43.86 -29.71 16.74
C ALA A 462 -43.89 -29.49 15.21
N PHE A 463 -42.72 -29.55 14.57
CA PHE A 463 -42.57 -29.54 13.11
C PHE A 463 -42.02 -30.90 12.65
N THR A 464 -42.43 -31.38 11.49
CA THR A 464 -41.91 -32.63 10.93
C THR A 464 -40.50 -32.40 10.40
N VAL A 465 -39.56 -33.30 10.75
CA VAL A 465 -38.20 -33.31 10.19
C VAL A 465 -38.23 -33.98 8.81
N ASP A 466 -37.85 -33.23 7.77
CA ASP A 466 -37.76 -33.69 6.39
C ASP A 466 -36.39 -34.34 6.11
N GLU A 467 -35.32 -33.60 6.40
CA GLU A 467 -33.95 -33.99 6.12
C GLU A 467 -33.04 -33.51 7.26
N VAL A 468 -32.13 -34.37 7.74
CA VAL A 468 -30.95 -33.93 8.50
C VAL A 468 -29.71 -34.54 7.87
N LYS A 469 -28.82 -33.68 7.36
CA LYS A 469 -27.59 -34.12 6.70
C LYS A 469 -26.35 -33.42 7.25
N LEU A 470 -25.25 -34.17 7.24
CA LEU A 470 -23.92 -33.64 7.46
C LEU A 470 -23.39 -33.08 6.13
N VAL A 471 -23.23 -31.77 6.04
CA VAL A 471 -22.71 -31.10 4.84
C VAL A 471 -21.23 -30.81 5.03
N GLU A 472 -20.41 -31.48 4.22
CA GLU A 472 -18.99 -31.19 4.11
C GLU A 472 -18.76 -29.87 3.37
N LYS A 473 -17.88 -29.03 3.91
CA LYS A 473 -17.43 -27.75 3.34
C LYS A 473 -15.94 -27.59 3.60
N GLN A 474 -15.33 -26.62 2.94
CA GLN A 474 -13.93 -26.27 3.14
C GLN A 474 -13.80 -24.79 3.46
N THR A 475 -12.84 -24.42 4.30
CA THR A 475 -12.53 -23.00 4.56
C THR A 475 -11.89 -22.39 3.32
N SER A 476 -12.36 -21.23 2.87
CA SER A 476 -11.75 -20.50 1.75
C SER A 476 -10.63 -19.57 2.22
N PRO A 477 -9.57 -19.34 1.42
CA PRO A 477 -8.63 -18.26 1.66
C PRO A 477 -9.34 -16.89 1.57
N PRO A 478 -8.75 -15.82 2.13
CA PRO A 478 -9.19 -14.46 1.82
C PRO A 478 -8.95 -14.15 0.33
N ASP A 479 -9.60 -13.11 -0.21
CA ASP A 479 -9.29 -12.58 -1.54
C ASP A 479 -8.21 -11.47 -1.44
N TYR A 480 -7.66 -11.02 -2.57
CA TYR A 480 -6.79 -9.85 -2.62
C TYR A 480 -7.50 -8.60 -2.11
N LEU A 481 -6.75 -7.64 -1.54
CA LEU A 481 -7.31 -6.40 -1.01
C LEU A 481 -8.04 -5.63 -2.11
N THR A 482 -9.30 -5.29 -1.88
CA THR A 482 -9.96 -4.21 -2.64
C THR A 482 -9.29 -2.87 -2.33
N GLU A 483 -9.34 -1.92 -3.26
CA GLU A 483 -8.96 -0.52 -3.00
C GLU A 483 -9.65 0.02 -1.73
N ALA A 484 -10.91 -0.35 -1.48
CA ALA A 484 -11.67 0.04 -0.28
C ALA A 484 -11.13 -0.56 1.04
N GLU A 485 -10.69 -1.83 1.04
CA GLU A 485 -9.98 -2.41 2.20
C GLU A 485 -8.62 -1.75 2.40
N LEU A 486 -7.89 -1.44 1.31
CA LEU A 486 -6.58 -0.78 1.42
C LEU A 486 -6.70 0.62 2.01
N ILE A 487 -7.68 1.42 1.57
CA ILE A 487 -8.02 2.71 2.20
C ILE A 487 -8.26 2.53 3.71
N THR A 488 -9.06 1.52 4.09
CA THR A 488 -9.37 1.21 5.50
C THR A 488 -8.12 0.85 6.31
N LEU A 489 -7.17 0.10 5.72
CA LEU A 489 -5.90 -0.24 6.35
C LEU A 489 -4.98 0.98 6.51
N MET A 490 -4.91 1.84 5.50
CA MET A 490 -4.12 3.08 5.55
C MET A 490 -4.63 4.03 6.65
N GLU A 491 -5.95 4.28 6.69
CA GLU A 491 -6.60 5.07 7.75
C GLU A 491 -6.36 4.45 9.13
N LYS A 492 -6.64 3.15 9.30
CA LYS A 492 -6.44 2.42 10.58
C LYS A 492 -5.01 2.50 11.10
N HIS A 493 -4.02 2.45 10.21
CA HIS A 493 -2.61 2.55 10.58
C HIS A 493 -2.07 3.99 10.60
N GLY A 494 -2.92 4.98 10.29
CA GLY A 494 -2.57 6.40 10.26
C GLY A 494 -1.42 6.68 9.32
N ILE A 495 -1.55 6.27 8.06
CA ILE A 495 -0.67 6.65 6.94
C ILE A 495 -1.50 7.19 5.77
N GLY A 496 -0.99 8.17 5.05
CA GLY A 496 -1.70 8.87 3.99
C GLY A 496 -2.75 9.89 4.49
N THR A 497 -2.51 10.50 5.67
CA THR A 497 -3.39 11.55 6.22
C THR A 497 -3.52 12.75 5.28
N ASP A 498 -4.40 13.71 5.62
CA ASP A 498 -4.60 14.92 4.81
C ASP A 498 -5.03 14.60 3.36
N ALA A 499 -5.91 13.61 3.23
CA ALA A 499 -6.45 13.11 1.96
C ALA A 499 -5.39 12.64 0.93
N SER A 500 -4.18 12.22 1.35
CA SER A 500 -3.14 11.76 0.43
C SER A 500 -3.23 10.26 0.03
N ILE A 501 -4.07 9.47 0.71
CA ILE A 501 -4.38 8.05 0.38
C ILE A 501 -4.55 7.80 -1.15
N PRO A 502 -5.38 8.55 -1.91
CA PRO A 502 -5.56 8.33 -3.34
C PRO A 502 -4.27 8.38 -4.15
N VAL A 503 -3.36 9.30 -3.79
CA VAL A 503 -2.08 9.49 -4.47
C VAL A 503 -1.18 8.28 -4.25
N HIS A 504 -1.09 7.77 -3.01
CA HIS A 504 -0.23 6.63 -2.69
C HIS A 504 -0.74 5.32 -3.29
N ILE A 505 -2.06 5.10 -3.31
CA ILE A 505 -2.68 3.95 -4.00
C ILE A 505 -2.46 4.05 -5.52
N ASN A 506 -2.69 5.23 -6.12
CA ASN A 506 -2.44 5.44 -7.55
C ASN A 506 -0.95 5.24 -7.90
N ASN A 507 -0.01 5.64 -7.05
CA ASN A 507 1.42 5.45 -7.29
C ASN A 507 1.83 3.98 -7.37
N VAL A 508 1.31 3.10 -6.49
CA VAL A 508 1.63 1.65 -6.57
C VAL A 508 1.05 0.99 -7.83
N CYS A 509 -0.12 1.46 -8.31
CA CYS A 509 -0.71 1.05 -9.57
C CYS A 509 0.10 1.55 -10.79
N GLN A 510 0.42 2.84 -10.84
CA GLN A 510 1.18 3.46 -11.95
C GLN A 510 2.60 2.89 -12.08
N ARG A 511 3.23 2.47 -10.96
CA ARG A 511 4.53 1.78 -10.95
C ARG A 511 4.45 0.29 -11.29
N ASN A 512 3.25 -0.23 -11.57
CA ASN A 512 2.98 -1.64 -11.88
C ASN A 512 3.46 -2.61 -10.76
N TYR A 513 3.33 -2.19 -9.49
CA TYR A 513 3.59 -3.05 -8.34
C TYR A 513 2.34 -3.84 -7.93
N VAL A 514 1.16 -3.32 -8.30
CA VAL A 514 -0.11 -4.03 -8.25
C VAL A 514 -0.85 -3.85 -9.57
N THR A 515 -1.62 -4.85 -9.98
CA THR A 515 -2.64 -4.72 -11.04
C THR A 515 -4.03 -4.69 -10.41
N VAL A 516 -4.95 -3.97 -11.06
CA VAL A 516 -6.36 -3.93 -10.64
C VAL A 516 -7.15 -5.03 -11.35
N GLU A 517 -7.61 -6.04 -10.62
CA GLU A 517 -8.50 -7.09 -11.10
C GLU A 517 -9.98 -6.75 -10.86
N SER A 518 -10.89 -7.63 -11.31
CA SER A 518 -12.34 -7.46 -11.14
C SER A 518 -12.74 -7.26 -9.67
N GLY A 519 -13.75 -6.42 -9.42
CA GLY A 519 -14.10 -5.99 -8.06
C GLY A 519 -13.10 -5.00 -7.44
N ARG A 520 -12.25 -4.36 -8.25
CA ARG A 520 -11.22 -3.39 -7.84
C ARG A 520 -10.23 -3.95 -6.81
N ARG A 521 -9.86 -5.22 -7.00
CA ARG A 521 -8.87 -5.94 -6.18
C ARG A 521 -7.45 -5.62 -6.66
N LEU A 522 -6.56 -5.37 -5.72
CA LEU A 522 -5.16 -5.00 -5.93
C LEU A 522 -4.28 -6.23 -5.74
N LYS A 523 -3.89 -6.83 -6.87
CA LYS A 523 -3.04 -8.02 -6.90
C LYS A 523 -1.58 -7.62 -7.10
N PRO A 524 -0.67 -7.95 -6.16
CA PRO A 524 0.75 -7.72 -6.34
C PRO A 524 1.32 -8.37 -7.61
N THR A 525 2.15 -7.63 -8.34
CA THR A 525 2.99 -8.18 -9.41
C THR A 525 4.22 -8.84 -8.82
N SER A 526 4.91 -9.70 -9.59
CA SER A 526 6.17 -10.32 -9.16
C SER A 526 7.20 -9.29 -8.68
N LEU A 527 7.26 -8.11 -9.32
CA LEU A 527 8.15 -7.02 -8.88
C LEU A 527 7.69 -6.42 -7.55
N GLY A 528 6.39 -6.21 -7.36
CA GLY A 528 5.84 -5.72 -6.09
C GLY A 528 6.12 -6.66 -4.92
N VAL A 529 5.91 -7.97 -5.11
CA VAL A 529 6.20 -9.01 -4.11
C VAL A 529 7.69 -9.05 -3.76
N VAL A 530 8.57 -9.16 -4.77
CA VAL A 530 10.03 -9.24 -4.58
C VAL A 530 10.59 -7.99 -3.89
N LEU A 531 10.09 -6.79 -4.25
CA LEU A 531 10.48 -5.56 -3.58
C LEU A 531 10.11 -5.59 -2.09
N VAL A 532 8.85 -5.89 -1.76
CA VAL A 532 8.40 -5.94 -0.35
C VAL A 532 9.15 -7.01 0.44
N HIS A 533 9.28 -8.24 -0.08
CA HIS A 533 10.02 -9.30 0.58
C HIS A 533 11.50 -8.95 0.76
N GLY A 534 12.12 -8.31 -0.24
CA GLY A 534 13.50 -7.82 -0.17
C GLY A 534 13.70 -6.73 0.88
N TYR A 535 12.83 -5.72 0.90
CA TYR A 535 12.86 -4.68 1.94
C TYR A 535 12.63 -5.30 3.33
N TYR A 536 11.63 -6.17 3.49
CA TYR A 536 11.28 -6.78 4.78
C TYR A 536 12.39 -7.70 5.33
N LYS A 537 13.06 -8.46 4.45
CA LYS A 537 14.21 -9.33 4.79
C LYS A 537 15.43 -8.52 5.24
N ILE A 538 15.58 -7.29 4.76
CA ILE A 538 16.64 -6.36 5.17
C ILE A 538 16.23 -5.62 6.45
N ASP A 539 15.15 -4.85 6.39
CA ASP A 539 14.63 -4.02 7.49
C ASP A 539 13.10 -3.91 7.38
N ALA A 540 12.39 -4.67 8.23
CA ALA A 540 10.93 -4.70 8.26
C ALA A 540 10.29 -3.31 8.46
N GLU A 541 10.97 -2.35 9.11
CA GLU A 541 10.45 -1.00 9.31
C GLU A 541 10.41 -0.14 8.03
N LEU A 542 11.00 -0.61 6.92
CA LEU A 542 10.83 0.00 5.59
C LEU A 542 9.49 -0.37 4.93
N VAL A 543 8.83 -1.43 5.41
CA VAL A 543 7.55 -1.95 4.90
C VAL A 543 6.42 -1.73 5.92
N LEU A 544 6.69 -1.91 7.21
CA LEU A 544 5.67 -1.72 8.24
C LEU A 544 5.27 -0.23 8.32
N PRO A 545 3.97 0.09 8.46
CA PRO A 545 3.48 1.48 8.46
C PRO A 545 3.94 2.30 9.68
N THR A 546 4.53 1.65 10.69
CA THR A 546 4.89 2.23 11.99
C THR A 546 5.74 3.50 11.88
N ILE A 547 6.83 3.47 11.11
CA ILE A 547 7.71 4.64 10.95
C ILE A 547 6.98 5.76 10.21
N ARG A 548 6.23 5.44 9.14
CA ARG A 548 5.50 6.45 8.38
C ARG A 548 4.41 7.12 9.22
N SER A 549 3.67 6.35 10.02
CA SER A 549 2.65 6.90 10.93
C SER A 549 3.26 7.81 11.99
N ALA A 550 4.44 7.47 12.52
CA ALA A 550 5.17 8.34 13.43
C ALA A 550 5.58 9.66 12.75
N VAL A 551 6.04 9.61 11.50
CA VAL A 551 6.38 10.82 10.71
C VAL A 551 5.14 11.68 10.45
N GLU A 552 4.01 11.12 10.00
CA GLU A 552 2.79 11.91 9.73
C GLU A 552 2.20 12.55 11.00
N LYS A 553 2.34 11.88 12.16
CA LYS A 553 2.04 12.49 13.47
C LYS A 553 2.98 13.66 13.80
N GLN A 554 4.27 13.57 13.51
CA GLN A 554 5.21 14.69 13.69
C GLN A 554 4.92 15.85 12.74
N LEU A 555 4.56 15.57 11.48
CA LEU A 555 4.11 16.60 10.52
C LEU A 555 2.83 17.31 11.03
N SER A 556 1.89 16.57 11.60
CA SER A 556 0.69 17.14 12.24
C SER A 556 1.01 17.95 13.51
N LEU A 557 2.08 17.62 14.24
CA LEU A 557 2.56 18.47 15.33
C LEU A 557 3.24 19.74 14.83
N ILE A 558 3.89 19.72 13.65
CA ILE A 558 4.37 20.96 13.00
C ILE A 558 3.18 21.85 12.64
N SER A 559 2.14 21.32 11.99
CA SER A 559 0.99 22.14 11.56
C SER A 559 0.27 22.81 12.74
N LEU A 560 0.22 22.14 13.90
CA LEU A 560 -0.32 22.68 15.15
C LEU A 560 0.64 23.61 15.93
N GLY A 561 1.85 23.86 15.42
CA GLY A 561 2.88 24.65 16.11
C GLY A 561 3.47 23.98 17.37
N LYS A 562 3.27 22.67 17.52
CA LYS A 562 3.69 21.85 18.69
C LYS A 562 5.03 21.13 18.48
N ALA A 563 5.56 21.10 17.25
CA ALA A 563 6.88 20.58 16.93
C ALA A 563 7.63 21.55 15.98
N ASN A 564 8.96 21.58 16.08
CA ASN A 564 9.79 22.42 15.23
C ASN A 564 10.12 21.74 13.89
N PHE A 565 9.84 22.43 12.79
CA PHE A 565 10.13 22.02 11.41
C PHE A 565 11.54 21.42 11.23
N GLN A 566 12.59 22.16 11.60
CA GLN A 566 13.98 21.77 11.34
C GLN A 566 14.38 20.55 12.17
N GLN A 567 13.90 20.44 13.41
CA GLN A 567 14.18 19.31 14.29
C GLN A 567 13.53 18.02 13.77
N VAL A 568 12.27 18.06 13.37
CA VAL A 568 11.55 16.90 12.80
C VAL A 568 12.20 16.45 11.48
N LEU A 569 12.53 17.40 10.60
CA LEU A 569 13.20 17.13 9.33
C LEU A 569 14.56 16.44 9.55
N GLN A 570 15.44 17.04 10.37
CA GLN A 570 16.77 16.50 10.66
C GLN A 570 16.69 15.12 11.33
N HIS A 571 15.85 14.96 12.35
CA HIS A 571 15.68 13.70 13.07
C HIS A 571 15.23 12.56 12.14
N THR A 572 14.23 12.84 11.29
CA THR A 572 13.70 11.84 10.35
C THR A 572 14.72 11.49 9.27
N LEU A 573 15.43 12.48 8.72
CA LEU A 573 16.50 12.25 7.73
C LEU A 573 17.66 11.45 8.34
N ASP A 574 18.05 11.68 9.60
CA ASP A 574 19.10 10.90 10.26
C ASP A 574 18.71 9.44 10.50
N ILE A 575 17.44 9.17 10.83
CA ILE A 575 16.91 7.79 10.92
C ILE A 575 16.98 7.12 9.55
N PHE A 576 16.40 7.73 8.52
CA PHE A 576 16.35 7.12 7.18
C PHE A 576 17.73 7.01 6.53
N LYS A 577 18.67 7.91 6.84
CA LYS A 577 20.07 7.81 6.40
C LYS A 577 20.79 6.60 7.02
N ARG A 578 20.57 6.33 8.31
CA ARG A 578 21.11 5.12 8.97
C ARG A 578 20.52 3.85 8.35
N LYS A 579 19.19 3.82 8.15
CA LYS A 579 18.50 2.73 7.45
C LYS A 579 18.99 2.55 6.02
N PHE A 580 19.26 3.65 5.29
CA PHE A 580 19.81 3.60 3.94
C PHE A 580 21.21 2.97 3.90
N HIS A 581 22.13 3.37 4.79
CA HIS A 581 23.45 2.75 4.85
C HIS A 581 23.34 1.24 5.15
N TYR A 582 22.53 0.85 6.14
CA TYR A 582 22.28 -0.56 6.45
C TYR A 582 21.64 -1.34 5.29
N PHE A 583 20.73 -0.70 4.53
CA PHE A 583 20.12 -1.26 3.34
C PHE A 583 21.13 -1.49 2.20
N VAL A 584 22.05 -0.54 1.99
CA VAL A 584 23.17 -0.68 1.03
C VAL A 584 24.07 -1.85 1.42
N ASP A 585 24.47 -1.95 2.69
CA ASP A 585 25.35 -3.01 3.20
C ASP A 585 24.69 -4.40 3.15
N SER A 586 23.38 -4.47 3.36
CA SER A 586 22.60 -5.72 3.42
C SER A 586 21.91 -6.10 2.10
N LEU A 587 22.16 -5.37 1.02
CA LEU A 587 21.40 -5.47 -0.24
C LEU A 587 21.40 -6.87 -0.87
N ALA A 588 22.43 -7.69 -0.59
CA ALA A 588 22.49 -9.09 -1.00
C ALA A 588 21.19 -9.87 -0.71
N GLY A 589 20.50 -9.56 0.39
CA GLY A 589 19.22 -10.18 0.73
C GLY A 589 18.09 -9.93 -0.29
N MET A 590 18.06 -8.75 -0.90
CA MET A 590 17.15 -8.41 -2.01
C MET A 590 17.71 -8.88 -3.36
N ASP A 591 19.03 -8.83 -3.55
CA ASP A 591 19.70 -9.27 -4.77
C ASP A 591 19.45 -10.75 -5.07
N GLU A 592 19.49 -11.61 -4.06
CA GLU A 592 19.13 -13.03 -4.15
C GLU A 592 17.70 -13.25 -4.69
N LEU A 593 16.73 -12.44 -4.23
CA LEU A 593 15.34 -12.55 -4.66
C LEU A 593 15.16 -12.03 -6.11
N MET A 594 15.79 -10.90 -6.42
CA MET A 594 15.81 -10.36 -7.78
C MET A 594 16.50 -11.31 -8.78
N GLU A 595 17.57 -11.99 -8.37
CA GLU A 595 18.25 -13.00 -9.18
C GLU A 595 17.31 -14.17 -9.49
N VAL A 596 16.58 -14.68 -8.49
CA VAL A 596 15.63 -15.79 -8.67
C VAL A 596 14.49 -15.42 -9.62
N SER A 597 13.88 -14.24 -9.44
CA SER A 597 12.68 -13.85 -10.18
C SER A 597 12.93 -13.23 -11.56
N PHE A 598 14.04 -12.51 -11.77
CA PHE A 598 14.24 -11.69 -12.98
C PHE A 598 15.47 -12.04 -13.83
N SER A 599 16.37 -12.90 -13.36
CA SER A 599 17.36 -13.49 -14.26
C SER A 599 16.68 -14.25 -15.41
N PRO A 600 17.36 -14.50 -16.54
CA PRO A 600 16.83 -15.33 -17.64
C PRO A 600 16.52 -16.81 -17.29
N ILE A 601 16.45 -17.18 -16.01
CA ILE A 601 16.31 -18.53 -15.44
C ILE A 601 15.06 -19.27 -15.92
N ALA A 602 13.95 -18.56 -16.11
CA ALA A 602 12.74 -19.15 -16.70
C ALA A 602 13.01 -19.73 -18.11
N ALA A 603 14.01 -19.22 -18.84
CA ALA A 603 14.47 -19.75 -20.12
C ALA A 603 15.76 -20.59 -20.02
N THR A 604 16.62 -20.37 -19.03
CA THR A 604 17.95 -21.01 -18.91
C THR A 604 18.05 -22.05 -17.79
N GLY A 605 17.90 -23.31 -18.17
CA GLY A 605 18.15 -24.48 -17.33
C GLY A 605 17.68 -25.75 -18.00
N LYS A 606 18.39 -26.86 -17.82
CA LYS A 606 18.01 -28.15 -18.43
C LYS A 606 17.07 -28.91 -17.47
N PRO A 607 15.98 -29.54 -17.95
CA PRO A 607 15.21 -30.48 -17.14
C PRO A 607 16.15 -31.50 -16.49
N LEU A 608 16.01 -31.72 -15.17
CA LEU A 608 16.85 -32.68 -14.44
C LEU A 608 16.07 -33.64 -13.56
N SER A 609 15.20 -33.13 -12.68
CA SER A 609 14.39 -33.94 -11.75
C SER A 609 12.99 -33.35 -11.60
N ARG A 610 12.01 -34.16 -11.18
CA ARG A 610 10.62 -33.74 -10.99
C ARG A 610 10.34 -33.14 -9.62
N CYS A 611 9.48 -32.13 -9.61
CA CYS A 611 8.94 -31.51 -8.41
C CYS A 611 7.93 -32.44 -7.74
N GLY A 612 8.04 -32.70 -6.44
CA GLY A 612 7.09 -33.52 -5.70
C GLY A 612 5.68 -32.91 -5.59
N LYS A 613 5.57 -31.57 -5.65
CA LYS A 613 4.30 -30.84 -5.55
C LYS A 613 3.42 -30.91 -6.80
N CYS A 614 4.01 -31.03 -8.00
CA CYS A 614 3.27 -30.95 -9.27
C CYS A 614 3.73 -31.93 -10.36
N HIS A 615 4.70 -32.79 -10.04
CA HIS A 615 5.26 -33.86 -10.89
C HIS A 615 5.85 -33.43 -12.26
N ARG A 616 5.93 -32.12 -12.52
CA ARG A 616 6.62 -31.55 -13.68
C ARG A 616 8.13 -31.45 -13.44
N PHE A 617 8.91 -31.49 -14.52
CA PHE A 617 10.35 -31.29 -14.46
C PHE A 617 10.73 -29.91 -13.94
N MET A 618 11.65 -29.90 -12.99
CA MET A 618 12.39 -28.73 -12.54
C MET A 618 13.62 -28.53 -13.44
N LYS A 619 13.95 -27.26 -13.70
CA LYS A 619 15.11 -26.85 -14.47
C LYS A 619 16.33 -26.77 -13.55
N TYR A 620 17.37 -27.52 -13.86
CA TYR A 620 18.66 -27.40 -13.19
C TYR A 620 19.45 -26.22 -13.76
N ILE A 621 19.80 -25.31 -12.87
CA ILE A 621 20.56 -24.09 -13.14
C ILE A 621 21.98 -24.32 -12.64
N GLN A 622 22.92 -24.36 -13.58
CA GLN A 622 24.35 -24.61 -13.30
C GLN A 622 25.13 -23.35 -12.89
N ALA A 623 24.54 -22.16 -13.07
CA ALA A 623 25.10 -20.92 -12.54
C ALA A 623 25.20 -21.01 -11.01
N LYS A 624 26.28 -20.49 -10.42
CA LYS A 624 26.46 -20.51 -8.97
C LYS A 624 25.66 -19.36 -8.32
N PRO A 625 24.95 -19.58 -7.19
CA PRO A 625 24.77 -20.86 -6.53
C PRO A 625 23.85 -21.81 -7.31
N SER A 626 24.30 -23.06 -7.51
CA SER A 626 23.54 -24.09 -8.22
C SER A 626 22.22 -24.41 -7.54
N ARG A 627 21.17 -24.64 -8.33
CA ARG A 627 19.77 -24.71 -7.86
C ARG A 627 18.84 -25.41 -8.85
N LEU A 628 17.69 -25.86 -8.37
CA LEU A 628 16.57 -26.40 -9.16
C LEU A 628 15.39 -25.44 -9.07
N HIS A 629 14.76 -25.11 -10.20
CA HIS A 629 13.59 -24.24 -10.23
C HIS A 629 12.39 -24.94 -10.90
N CYS A 630 11.23 -24.89 -10.26
CA CYS A 630 9.97 -25.43 -10.78
C CYS A 630 9.11 -24.31 -11.37
N SER A 631 9.15 -24.12 -12.69
CA SER A 631 8.40 -23.05 -13.39
C SER A 631 6.87 -23.17 -13.37
N HIS A 632 6.30 -24.14 -12.64
CA HIS A 632 4.86 -24.27 -12.44
C HIS A 632 4.43 -23.98 -11.00
N CYS A 633 5.28 -24.29 -10.01
CA CYS A 633 5.08 -23.87 -8.62
C CYS A 633 5.72 -22.51 -8.32
N ASP A 634 6.51 -21.97 -9.25
CA ASP A 634 7.40 -20.79 -9.10
C ASP A 634 8.38 -20.88 -7.90
N GLU A 635 8.72 -22.11 -7.49
CA GLU A 635 9.61 -22.37 -6.36
C GLU A 635 11.03 -22.74 -6.81
N THR A 636 12.02 -22.31 -6.02
CA THR A 636 13.44 -22.57 -6.25
C THR A 636 14.08 -23.25 -5.04
N TYR A 637 14.77 -24.35 -5.28
CA TYR A 637 15.43 -25.19 -4.29
C TYR A 637 16.94 -25.10 -4.43
N SER A 638 17.63 -24.82 -3.32
CA SER A 638 19.10 -24.77 -3.28
C SER A 638 19.71 -26.15 -3.47
N LEU A 639 20.93 -26.21 -4.00
CA LEU A 639 21.72 -27.44 -4.09
C LEU A 639 23.09 -27.26 -3.42
N PRO A 640 23.78 -28.36 -3.05
CA PRO A 640 25.13 -28.26 -2.50
C PRO A 640 26.12 -27.77 -3.57
N GLN A 641 26.96 -26.83 -3.15
CA GLN A 641 27.88 -26.11 -4.03
C GLN A 641 29.18 -26.91 -4.28
N ASN A 642 29.99 -26.44 -5.24
CA ASN A 642 31.34 -26.94 -5.53
C ASN A 642 31.45 -28.46 -5.82
N GLY A 643 30.38 -29.07 -6.35
CA GLY A 643 30.39 -30.43 -6.88
C GLY A 643 29.51 -30.55 -8.13
N ALA A 644 29.52 -31.72 -8.75
CA ALA A 644 28.62 -32.06 -9.85
C ALA A 644 27.27 -32.57 -9.30
N ILE A 645 26.18 -32.19 -9.96
CA ILE A 645 24.82 -32.66 -9.68
C ILE A 645 24.34 -33.52 -10.85
N LYS A 646 23.71 -34.65 -10.56
CA LYS A 646 23.04 -35.54 -11.54
C LYS A 646 21.71 -36.05 -10.98
N LEU A 647 20.78 -36.47 -11.84
CA LEU A 647 19.57 -37.20 -11.43
C LEU A 647 19.97 -38.53 -10.79
N TYR A 648 19.31 -38.91 -9.68
CA TYR A 648 19.62 -40.14 -8.95
C TYR A 648 18.57 -41.23 -9.18
N LYS A 649 18.79 -42.03 -10.24
CA LYS A 649 18.03 -43.27 -10.56
C LYS A 649 16.49 -43.10 -10.63
N GLU A 650 15.98 -41.88 -10.83
CA GLU A 650 14.54 -41.53 -10.75
C GLU A 650 13.86 -41.92 -9.42
N LEU A 651 14.65 -42.16 -8.36
CA LEU A 651 14.15 -42.46 -7.03
C LEU A 651 13.57 -41.20 -6.39
N ARG A 652 12.50 -41.36 -5.61
CA ARG A 652 11.80 -40.27 -4.93
C ARG A 652 12.07 -40.28 -3.43
N CYS A 653 11.96 -39.12 -2.81
CA CYS A 653 11.93 -39.00 -1.37
C CYS A 653 10.57 -39.51 -0.84
N PRO A 654 10.53 -40.44 0.13
CA PRO A 654 9.29 -40.99 0.68
C PRO A 654 8.52 -40.02 1.59
N LEU A 655 9.02 -38.78 1.77
CA LEU A 655 8.39 -37.73 2.58
C LEU A 655 7.61 -36.71 1.75
N ASP A 656 8.10 -36.40 0.55
CA ASP A 656 7.69 -35.22 -0.23
C ASP A 656 7.54 -35.48 -1.74
N GLU A 657 7.75 -36.72 -2.19
CA GLU A 657 7.68 -37.16 -3.60
C GLU A 657 8.64 -36.46 -4.59
N PHE A 658 9.61 -35.66 -4.12
CA PHE A 658 10.63 -35.08 -5.01
C PHE A 658 11.61 -36.15 -5.50
N GLU A 659 11.95 -36.09 -6.79
CA GLU A 659 13.02 -36.92 -7.35
C GLU A 659 14.39 -36.49 -6.79
N LEU A 660 15.14 -37.48 -6.31
CA LEU A 660 16.45 -37.31 -5.69
C LEU A 660 17.51 -36.93 -6.72
N VAL A 661 18.49 -36.14 -6.28
CA VAL A 661 19.70 -35.82 -7.06
C VAL A 661 20.95 -36.25 -6.32
N LEU A 662 21.97 -36.68 -7.07
CA LEU A 662 23.27 -37.09 -6.57
C LEU A 662 24.24 -35.92 -6.66
N TRP A 663 24.82 -35.52 -5.52
CA TRP A 663 25.95 -34.60 -5.49
C TRP A 663 27.27 -35.39 -5.46
N THR A 664 28.32 -34.85 -6.09
CA THR A 664 29.64 -35.49 -6.14
C THR A 664 30.76 -34.45 -6.21
N SER A 665 31.68 -34.49 -5.26
CA SER A 665 32.85 -33.58 -5.19
C SER A 665 33.97 -33.92 -6.20
N GLY A 666 33.89 -35.06 -6.87
CA GLY A 666 34.88 -35.56 -7.83
C GLY A 666 35.10 -37.06 -7.72
N SER A 667 35.90 -37.65 -8.60
CA SER A 667 36.16 -39.10 -8.64
C SER A 667 36.86 -39.68 -7.41
N ARG A 668 37.58 -38.83 -6.64
CA ARG A 668 38.19 -39.17 -5.34
C ARG A 668 37.58 -38.38 -4.17
N GLY A 669 36.40 -37.81 -4.37
CA GLY A 669 35.70 -36.99 -3.38
C GLY A 669 34.49 -37.70 -2.77
N LYS A 670 33.82 -37.00 -1.85
CA LYS A 670 32.52 -37.42 -1.32
C LYS A 670 31.43 -37.42 -2.40
N SER A 671 30.44 -38.28 -2.22
CA SER A 671 29.19 -38.30 -2.99
C SER A 671 28.06 -38.74 -2.06
N TYR A 672 26.86 -38.17 -2.25
CA TYR A 672 25.65 -38.54 -1.52
C TYR A 672 24.40 -38.10 -2.29
N PRO A 673 23.29 -38.87 -2.21
CA PRO A 673 22.00 -38.42 -2.71
C PRO A 673 21.39 -37.35 -1.77
N LEU A 674 20.55 -36.48 -2.31
CA LEU A 674 19.75 -35.52 -1.55
C LEU A 674 18.36 -35.32 -2.18
N CYS A 675 17.37 -35.01 -1.35
CA CYS A 675 16.10 -34.45 -1.80
C CYS A 675 16.23 -32.92 -1.91
N PRO A 676 15.91 -32.30 -3.06
CA PRO A 676 15.94 -30.84 -3.23
C PRO A 676 15.07 -30.08 -2.22
N TYR A 677 13.89 -30.65 -1.89
CA TYR A 677 12.97 -30.04 -0.94
C TYR A 677 13.52 -30.10 0.48
N CYS A 678 13.82 -31.30 1.02
CA CYS A 678 14.41 -31.46 2.35
C CYS A 678 15.72 -30.68 2.56
N PHE A 679 16.58 -30.57 1.54
CA PHE A 679 17.82 -29.79 1.61
C PHE A 679 17.57 -28.28 1.83
N SER A 680 16.51 -27.76 1.23
CA SER A 680 16.11 -26.34 1.31
C SER A 680 15.18 -26.06 2.52
N ASN A 681 14.34 -27.03 2.85
CA ASN A 681 13.26 -27.01 3.83
C ASN A 681 13.32 -28.30 4.68
N PRO A 682 14.19 -28.35 5.71
CA PRO A 682 14.36 -29.54 6.53
C PRO A 682 13.06 -29.95 7.23
N PRO A 683 12.62 -31.22 7.12
CA PRO A 683 11.35 -31.69 7.69
C PRO A 683 11.41 -31.95 9.21
N PHE A 684 12.60 -32.01 9.81
CA PHE A 684 12.80 -32.35 11.23
C PHE A 684 13.61 -31.28 11.97
N ARG A 685 13.43 -31.17 13.29
CA ARG A 685 14.09 -30.13 14.12
C ARG A 685 15.62 -30.30 14.24
N ASP A 686 16.08 -31.53 14.15
CA ASP A 686 17.48 -31.97 14.17
C ASP A 686 18.18 -31.75 12.81
N MET A 687 17.43 -31.70 11.72
CA MET A 687 17.96 -31.47 10.37
C MET A 687 18.05 -29.97 10.07
N LYS A 688 19.24 -29.49 9.71
CA LYS A 688 19.55 -28.11 9.32
C LYS A 688 19.50 -27.95 7.79
N LYS A 689 19.30 -26.70 7.33
CA LYS A 689 19.37 -26.37 5.90
C LYS A 689 20.74 -26.73 5.34
N GLY A 690 20.75 -27.36 4.17
CA GLY A 690 21.97 -27.80 3.50
C GLY A 690 22.45 -29.23 3.82
N MET A 691 21.68 -30.00 4.60
CA MET A 691 22.00 -31.42 4.90
C MET A 691 21.49 -32.36 3.79
N GLY A 692 22.31 -33.36 3.45
CA GLY A 692 21.97 -34.38 2.43
C GLY A 692 21.14 -35.54 2.98
N CYS A 693 20.74 -36.52 2.15
CA CYS A 693 20.02 -37.69 2.66
C CYS A 693 20.90 -38.55 3.60
N ASN A 694 22.22 -38.52 3.43
CA ASN A 694 23.22 -39.12 4.32
C ASN A 694 23.22 -38.55 5.76
N GLU A 695 22.40 -37.54 6.03
CA GLU A 695 22.16 -36.97 7.35
C GLU A 695 20.65 -36.92 7.70
N CYS A 696 19.80 -37.50 6.86
CA CYS A 696 18.37 -37.66 7.13
C CYS A 696 18.16 -38.72 8.21
N THR A 697 17.27 -38.47 9.15
CA THR A 697 16.93 -39.37 10.27
C THR A 697 15.61 -40.13 10.04
N HIS A 698 14.98 -40.00 8.87
CA HIS A 698 13.69 -40.65 8.59
C HIS A 698 13.84 -42.16 8.32
N PRO A 699 13.13 -43.05 9.04
CA PRO A 699 13.33 -44.49 8.98
C PRO A 699 12.98 -45.13 7.62
N THR A 700 12.07 -44.54 6.83
CA THR A 700 11.73 -45.07 5.50
C THR A 700 12.66 -44.60 4.39
N CYS A 701 13.57 -43.66 4.66
CA CYS A 701 14.51 -43.17 3.66
C CYS A 701 15.69 -44.15 3.54
N GLN A 702 15.75 -44.89 2.43
CA GLN A 702 16.83 -45.85 2.10
C GLN A 702 18.24 -45.26 2.03
N HIS A 703 18.36 -43.92 2.11
CA HIS A 703 19.62 -43.20 2.11
C HIS A 703 19.89 -42.47 3.42
N SER A 704 19.03 -42.67 4.43
CA SER A 704 19.14 -42.08 5.76
C SER A 704 20.43 -42.49 6.46
N LEU A 705 20.80 -41.69 7.45
CA LEU A 705 21.83 -42.03 8.42
C LEU A 705 21.53 -43.36 9.11
N ASN A 706 20.26 -43.65 9.39
CA ASN A 706 19.83 -44.87 10.07
C ASN A 706 19.93 -46.13 9.18
N SER A 707 19.86 -45.98 7.85
CA SER A 707 19.96 -47.10 6.90
C SER A 707 21.36 -47.35 6.37
N LEU A 708 22.24 -46.33 6.34
CA LEU A 708 23.56 -46.40 5.71
C LEU A 708 24.72 -46.02 6.66
N GLY A 709 24.44 -45.63 7.90
CA GLY A 709 25.46 -45.37 8.92
C GLY A 709 26.14 -46.66 9.35
N ILE A 710 27.47 -46.67 9.35
CA ILE A 710 28.29 -47.81 9.79
C ILE A 710 28.80 -47.58 11.22
N GLY A 711 29.39 -46.42 11.51
CA GLY A 711 29.95 -46.16 12.83
C GLY A 711 30.51 -44.74 13.01
N GLN A 712 30.96 -44.41 14.20
CA GLN A 712 31.50 -43.08 14.51
C GLN A 712 32.80 -42.80 13.74
N CYS A 713 33.00 -41.53 13.34
CA CYS A 713 34.20 -41.10 12.66
C CYS A 713 35.36 -40.89 13.64
N VAL A 714 36.51 -41.48 13.33
CA VAL A 714 37.74 -41.40 14.16
C VAL A 714 38.40 -40.00 14.17
N GLU A 715 38.11 -39.15 13.18
CA GLU A 715 38.75 -37.82 13.02
C GLU A 715 37.87 -36.65 13.49
N CYS A 716 36.60 -36.85 13.87
CA CYS A 716 35.75 -35.74 14.32
C CYS A 716 34.60 -36.12 15.26
N GLU A 717 34.31 -35.22 16.19
CA GLU A 717 33.30 -35.41 17.24
C GLU A 717 31.87 -35.40 16.67
N GLY A 718 31.13 -36.47 16.95
CA GLY A 718 29.76 -36.70 16.48
C GLY A 718 29.60 -36.85 14.96
N GLY A 719 30.68 -37.00 14.20
CA GLY A 719 30.61 -37.41 12.79
C GLY A 719 30.34 -38.90 12.66
N VAL A 720 29.54 -39.30 11.67
CA VAL A 720 29.25 -40.71 11.37
C VAL A 720 29.78 -41.04 9.98
N LEU A 721 30.39 -42.21 9.84
CA LEU A 721 30.81 -42.78 8.57
C LEU A 721 29.59 -43.44 7.90
N VAL A 722 29.19 -42.91 6.76
CA VAL A 722 28.01 -43.33 6.01
C VAL A 722 28.46 -44.01 4.71
N PHE A 723 27.91 -45.19 4.44
CA PHE A 723 28.17 -45.95 3.22
C PHE A 723 27.70 -45.19 1.97
N ASP A 724 28.52 -45.16 0.92
CA ASP A 724 28.12 -44.64 -0.38
C ASP A 724 27.74 -45.78 -1.34
N PRO A 725 26.44 -46.13 -1.47
CA PRO A 725 25.99 -47.20 -2.38
C PRO A 725 26.15 -46.86 -3.87
N THR A 726 26.70 -45.69 -4.21
CA THR A 726 27.00 -45.27 -5.58
C THR A 726 28.46 -45.49 -5.98
N SER A 727 29.29 -45.93 -5.04
CA SER A 727 30.75 -46.03 -5.19
C SER A 727 31.28 -47.31 -5.84
N GLY A 728 30.46 -48.36 -5.94
CA GLY A 728 30.85 -49.63 -6.56
C GLY A 728 31.36 -49.45 -8.01
N PRO A 729 32.40 -50.19 -8.44
CA PRO A 729 33.08 -51.27 -7.72
C PRO A 729 34.18 -50.80 -6.75
N LYS A 730 34.43 -49.48 -6.61
CA LYS A 730 35.44 -48.93 -5.70
C LYS A 730 34.79 -48.42 -4.43
N TRP A 731 34.26 -49.38 -3.66
CA TRP A 731 33.41 -49.11 -2.50
C TRP A 731 34.08 -48.18 -1.49
N LYS A 732 33.27 -47.28 -0.92
CA LYS A 732 33.71 -46.30 0.08
C LYS A 732 32.59 -45.95 1.06
N MET A 733 32.99 -45.49 2.23
CA MET A 733 32.16 -44.70 3.15
C MET A 733 32.79 -43.32 3.33
N ALA A 734 31.99 -42.32 3.69
CA ALA A 734 32.47 -40.98 3.97
C ALA A 734 31.89 -40.46 5.29
N CYS A 735 32.67 -39.67 6.02
CA CYS A 735 32.11 -38.96 7.17
C CYS A 735 31.09 -37.92 6.67
N ASN A 736 29.92 -37.85 7.31
CA ASN A 736 28.95 -36.79 7.02
C ASN A 736 29.46 -35.38 7.42
N ARG A 737 30.30 -35.26 8.46
CA ARG A 737 30.84 -33.97 8.95
C ARG A 737 32.22 -33.58 8.38
N CYS A 738 33.28 -34.36 8.61
CA CYS A 738 34.66 -34.01 8.22
C CYS A 738 35.07 -34.63 6.86
N ASN A 739 36.30 -34.37 6.38
CA ASN A 739 36.76 -34.78 5.04
C ASN A 739 37.22 -36.24 4.90
N VAL A 740 36.97 -37.11 5.89
CA VAL A 740 37.33 -38.53 5.83
C VAL A 740 36.52 -39.28 4.76
N VAL A 741 37.23 -40.07 3.95
CA VAL A 741 36.68 -41.04 3.00
C VAL A 741 37.47 -42.33 3.14
N VAL A 742 36.82 -43.38 3.62
CA VAL A 742 37.44 -44.71 3.78
C VAL A 742 37.07 -45.54 2.56
N HIS A 743 38.08 -46.05 1.85
CA HIS A 743 37.90 -47.01 0.76
C HIS A 743 38.02 -48.43 1.32
N PHE A 744 37.28 -49.38 0.76
CA PHE A 744 37.33 -50.77 1.21
C PHE A 744 36.90 -51.75 0.12
N PHE A 745 37.25 -53.03 0.31
CA PHE A 745 36.76 -54.17 -0.47
C PHE A 745 36.85 -53.97 -2.01
N GLU A 746 38.05 -53.65 -2.54
CA GLU A 746 38.26 -53.36 -3.99
C GLU A 746 37.90 -54.54 -4.93
N HIS A 747 37.65 -55.74 -4.39
CA HIS A 747 37.24 -56.93 -5.16
C HIS A 747 35.81 -57.41 -4.84
N ALA A 748 35.04 -56.61 -4.08
CA ALA A 748 33.62 -56.90 -3.80
C ALA A 748 32.71 -56.55 -4.98
N HIS A 749 31.87 -57.51 -5.37
CA HIS A 749 30.80 -57.34 -6.34
C HIS A 749 29.60 -56.60 -5.74
N LYS A 750 29.30 -56.84 -4.45
CA LYS A 750 28.18 -56.21 -3.73
C LYS A 750 28.58 -55.94 -2.27
N VAL A 751 28.12 -54.81 -1.74
CA VAL A 751 28.27 -54.45 -0.32
C VAL A 751 26.94 -53.89 0.19
N GLN A 752 26.52 -54.32 1.39
CA GLN A 752 25.30 -53.86 2.06
C GLN A 752 25.55 -53.67 3.57
N VAL A 753 24.90 -52.69 4.18
CA VAL A 753 24.90 -52.53 5.65
C VAL A 753 23.81 -53.44 6.23
N SER A 754 24.12 -54.20 7.29
CA SER A 754 23.14 -55.01 8.03
C SER A 754 22.42 -54.16 9.10
N ALA A 755 21.30 -54.68 9.61
CA ALA A 755 20.66 -54.15 10.81
C ALA A 755 21.37 -54.58 12.11
N ASP A 756 22.21 -55.62 12.04
CA ASP A 756 22.98 -56.13 13.17
C ASP A 756 24.19 -55.21 13.47
N SER A 757 24.59 -55.15 14.74
CA SER A 757 25.72 -54.34 15.21
C SER A 757 26.82 -55.19 15.84
N CYS A 758 28.04 -54.64 15.88
CA CYS A 758 29.20 -55.30 16.46
C CYS A 758 29.21 -55.18 17.99
N GLU A 759 29.27 -56.32 18.69
CA GLU A 759 29.32 -56.38 20.16
C GLU A 759 30.49 -55.60 20.79
N SER A 760 31.58 -55.38 20.04
CA SER A 760 32.81 -54.73 20.55
C SER A 760 32.86 -53.21 20.34
N CYS A 761 32.11 -52.65 19.39
CA CYS A 761 32.22 -51.23 19.03
C CYS A 761 30.91 -50.57 18.55
N GLU A 762 29.78 -51.28 18.65
CA GLU A 762 28.42 -50.83 18.28
C GLU A 762 28.22 -50.46 16.79
N ALA A 763 29.27 -50.56 15.97
CA ALA A 763 29.19 -50.30 14.53
C ALA A 763 28.33 -51.35 13.80
N SER A 764 27.50 -50.90 12.84
CA SER A 764 26.69 -51.75 11.97
C SER A 764 27.57 -52.74 11.20
N LEU A 765 27.18 -54.01 11.18
CA LEU A 765 27.86 -55.04 10.39
C LEU A 765 27.67 -54.77 8.89
N VAL A 766 28.64 -55.21 8.08
CA VAL A 766 28.60 -55.07 6.62
C VAL A 766 28.67 -56.44 5.98
N ILE A 767 27.70 -56.71 5.09
CA ILE A 767 27.59 -57.90 4.27
C ILE A 767 28.32 -57.63 2.96
N VAL A 768 29.36 -58.42 2.66
CA VAL A 768 30.23 -58.27 1.49
C VAL A 768 30.18 -59.54 0.66
N ASP A 769 29.94 -59.40 -0.64
CA ASP A 769 29.99 -60.49 -1.62
C ASP A 769 31.16 -60.22 -2.59
N PHE A 770 32.21 -61.03 -2.46
CA PHE A 770 33.44 -60.96 -3.24
C PHE A 770 33.33 -61.70 -4.56
N ASN A 771 34.06 -61.24 -5.58
CA ASN A 771 34.12 -61.96 -6.85
C ASN A 771 34.77 -63.34 -6.65
N LYS A 772 34.10 -64.42 -7.06
CA LYS A 772 34.59 -65.82 -6.90
C LYS A 772 36.02 -66.04 -7.41
N ALA A 773 36.47 -65.30 -8.42
CA ALA A 773 37.84 -65.42 -8.96
C ALA A 773 38.92 -64.68 -8.13
N ARG A 774 38.54 -63.88 -7.13
CA ARG A 774 39.42 -63.04 -6.30
C ARG A 774 38.92 -62.88 -4.85
N SER A 775 38.27 -63.91 -4.30
CA SER A 775 37.81 -63.88 -2.92
C SER A 775 39.01 -63.90 -1.95
N PRO A 776 39.08 -63.02 -0.94
CA PRO A 776 40.07 -63.09 0.13
C PRO A 776 39.69 -64.11 1.22
N LEU A 777 38.53 -64.77 1.11
CA LEU A 777 38.00 -65.67 2.12
C LEU A 777 38.54 -67.10 1.96
N PRO A 778 38.75 -67.85 3.06
CA PRO A 778 39.12 -69.26 3.01
C PRO A 778 37.98 -70.12 2.45
N GLY A 779 38.30 -71.21 1.73
CA GLY A 779 37.35 -72.28 1.42
C GLY A 779 36.41 -72.09 0.21
N GLU A 780 36.77 -71.27 -0.78
CA GLU A 780 35.90 -70.87 -1.92
C GLU A 780 34.65 -70.05 -1.57
N GLU A 781 34.47 -69.65 -0.31
CA GLU A 781 33.37 -68.78 0.10
C GLU A 781 33.49 -67.39 -0.56
N THR A 782 32.35 -66.82 -0.96
CA THR A 782 32.30 -65.48 -1.57
C THR A 782 31.66 -64.43 -0.67
N GLN A 783 30.84 -64.84 0.31
CA GLN A 783 30.11 -63.93 1.17
C GLN A 783 30.69 -63.93 2.58
N HIS A 784 30.97 -62.75 3.14
CA HIS A 784 31.33 -62.57 4.55
C HIS A 784 30.49 -61.46 5.17
N THR A 785 30.17 -61.59 6.45
CA THR A 785 29.46 -60.56 7.23
C THR A 785 30.27 -60.25 8.48
N GLY A 786 30.71 -59.00 8.62
CA GLY A 786 31.64 -58.62 9.67
C GLY A 786 31.64 -57.12 9.98
N CYS A 787 32.29 -56.75 11.06
CA CYS A 787 32.48 -55.35 11.44
C CYS A 787 33.69 -54.76 10.72
N VAL A 788 33.52 -53.64 10.02
CA VAL A 788 34.62 -52.99 9.26
C VAL A 788 35.79 -52.54 10.15
N PHE A 789 35.60 -52.42 11.46
CA PHE A 789 36.64 -52.00 12.42
C PHE A 789 37.19 -53.13 13.28
N CYS A 790 36.41 -54.18 13.56
CA CYS A 790 36.78 -55.24 14.51
C CYS A 790 36.99 -56.62 13.87
N ASP A 791 36.56 -56.84 12.63
CA ASP A 791 36.77 -58.09 11.92
C ASP A 791 38.19 -58.13 11.33
N ALA A 792 38.98 -59.14 11.70
CA ALA A 792 40.36 -59.28 11.28
C ALA A 792 40.53 -59.43 9.77
N LEU A 793 39.55 -60.01 9.05
CA LEU A 793 39.58 -60.12 7.59
C LEU A 793 39.26 -58.79 6.90
N PHE A 794 38.45 -57.94 7.54
CA PHE A 794 38.11 -56.63 6.98
C PHE A 794 39.15 -55.56 7.29
N GLN A 795 39.86 -55.63 8.42
CA GLN A 795 40.92 -54.67 8.77
C GLN A 795 41.99 -54.55 7.67
N ASP A 796 42.44 -55.67 7.11
CA ASP A 796 43.44 -55.70 6.02
C ASP A 796 42.90 -55.22 4.65
N LEU A 797 41.58 -55.05 4.52
CA LEU A 797 40.88 -54.68 3.28
C LEU A 797 40.30 -53.25 3.31
N VAL A 798 40.67 -52.45 4.31
CA VAL A 798 40.17 -51.10 4.58
C VAL A 798 41.30 -50.08 4.54
N GLU A 799 41.16 -49.06 3.70
CA GLU A 799 42.17 -48.01 3.48
C GLU A 799 41.58 -46.62 3.75
N LEU A 800 42.02 -45.99 4.85
CA LEU A 800 41.57 -44.66 5.25
C LEU A 800 42.25 -43.57 4.43
N LYS A 801 41.45 -42.71 3.77
CA LYS A 801 41.94 -41.59 2.95
C LYS A 801 41.26 -40.27 3.31
N HIS A 802 41.94 -39.18 2.98
CA HIS A 802 41.43 -37.82 3.12
C HIS A 802 40.95 -37.28 1.77
N ALA A 803 39.74 -36.73 1.71
CA ALA A 803 39.22 -36.12 0.48
C ALA A 803 39.99 -34.84 0.12
N THR A 804 40.48 -34.76 -1.12
CA THR A 804 41.22 -33.59 -1.61
C THR A 804 40.29 -32.46 -2.00
N MET A 805 40.22 -31.41 -1.18
CA MET A 805 39.58 -30.14 -1.55
C MET A 805 40.50 -29.28 -2.43
N ARG A 806 39.99 -28.83 -3.59
CA ARG A 806 40.61 -27.73 -4.35
C ARG A 806 40.25 -26.39 -3.70
N HIS A 807 41.07 -25.92 -2.76
CA HIS A 807 40.93 -24.58 -2.20
C HIS A 807 41.49 -23.49 -3.14
N PRO A 808 40.85 -22.30 -3.23
CA PRO A 808 41.46 -21.12 -3.83
C PRO A 808 42.65 -20.62 -3.01
N MET A 809 43.71 -20.11 -3.65
CA MET A 809 44.83 -19.50 -2.94
C MET A 809 44.42 -18.18 -2.27
N HIS A 810 44.27 -18.18 -0.95
CA HIS A 810 44.46 -16.95 -0.16
C HIS A 810 45.94 -16.77 0.17
N ARG A 811 46.60 -15.80 -0.48
CA ARG A 811 47.94 -15.34 -0.07
C ARG A 811 47.80 -14.46 1.18
N GLY A 812 48.11 -15.02 2.35
CA GLY A 812 48.31 -14.25 3.58
C GLY A 812 49.56 -13.37 3.50
N GLN A 813 49.53 -12.22 4.18
CA GLN A 813 50.65 -11.28 4.23
C GLN A 813 51.80 -11.81 5.10
N ALA A 814 53.04 -11.66 4.61
CA ALA A 814 54.25 -11.78 5.44
C ALA A 814 55.05 -10.47 5.35
N ARG A 815 55.39 -9.88 6.50
CA ARG A 815 56.24 -8.67 6.61
C ARG A 815 57.72 -9.04 6.47
N ARG A 816 58.47 -8.33 5.60
CA ARG A 816 59.72 -7.62 5.98
C ARG A 816 60.34 -6.80 4.83
N GLN A 817 60.72 -5.56 5.18
CA GLN A 817 61.87 -4.76 4.75
C GLN A 817 62.59 -5.06 3.41
N GLY A 818 62.82 -4.03 2.59
CA GLY A 818 63.79 -4.09 1.47
C GLY A 818 63.77 -2.84 0.57
N ALA A 819 64.87 -2.08 0.57
CA ALA A 819 64.99 -0.77 -0.08
C ALA A 819 65.25 -0.82 -1.62
N ARG A 820 65.16 0.38 -2.24
CA ARG A 820 65.93 0.89 -3.40
C ARG A 820 65.57 0.46 -4.86
N THR A 821 65.06 1.45 -5.60
CA THR A 821 65.49 1.94 -6.95
C THR A 821 65.62 1.00 -8.17
N ARG A 822 64.93 1.40 -9.26
CA ARG A 822 65.30 1.42 -10.71
C ARG A 822 66.57 0.66 -11.18
N PRO A 823 66.58 0.03 -12.39
CA PRO A 823 66.19 0.72 -13.64
C PRO A 823 65.57 -0.11 -14.81
N THR A 824 65.14 0.60 -15.86
CA THR A 824 64.93 0.20 -17.28
C THR A 824 66.28 -0.10 -18.01
N PRO A 825 66.43 -0.62 -19.27
CA PRO A 825 65.58 -0.37 -20.48
C PRO A 825 65.56 -1.41 -21.65
N ARG A 826 65.04 -0.97 -22.84
CA ARG A 826 65.08 -1.55 -24.23
C ARG A 826 64.03 -2.62 -24.57
N GLY A 827 63.43 -2.65 -25.78
CA GLY A 827 63.47 -1.72 -26.93
C GLY A 827 62.82 -2.31 -28.23
N GLN A 828 62.68 -1.48 -29.29
CA GLN A 828 62.11 -1.77 -30.65
C GLN A 828 60.55 -1.89 -30.71
N GLY A 829 59.82 -1.39 -31.73
CA GLY A 829 60.20 -0.61 -32.93
C GLY A 829 59.00 0.11 -33.62
N GLN A 830 59.28 1.07 -34.51
CA GLN A 830 58.35 1.84 -35.38
C GLN A 830 58.20 1.16 -36.78
N PRO A 831 57.51 1.70 -37.84
CA PRO A 831 56.75 2.97 -38.05
C PRO A 831 55.31 2.73 -38.66
N GLN A 832 54.48 3.63 -39.24
CA GLN A 832 54.66 4.91 -39.97
C GLN A 832 53.42 5.85 -39.91
N LYS A 833 53.70 7.18 -39.92
CA LYS A 833 53.09 8.31 -40.68
C LYS A 833 51.56 8.60 -40.56
N THR A 834 51.08 9.86 -40.62
CA THR A 834 51.68 11.10 -41.17
C THR A 834 51.04 12.39 -40.56
N GLN A 835 51.89 13.38 -40.19
CA GLN A 835 51.77 14.85 -40.47
C GLN A 835 50.48 15.63 -40.04
N ARG A 836 50.45 16.91 -39.61
CA ARG A 836 51.33 18.10 -39.45
C ARG A 836 50.61 19.05 -38.44
N GLN A 837 51.13 20.10 -37.79
CA GLN A 837 52.49 20.66 -37.59
C GLN A 837 52.49 21.56 -36.31
N ASP A 838 53.67 22.10 -35.98
CA ASP A 838 54.07 23.35 -35.28
C ASP A 838 53.00 24.34 -34.72
N GLY A 839 53.23 25.06 -33.61
CA GLY A 839 54.47 25.21 -32.84
C GLY A 839 54.33 25.92 -31.48
N ARG A 840 55.43 25.91 -30.70
CA ARG A 840 55.69 26.59 -29.41
C ARG A 840 56.57 27.85 -29.66
N PRO A 841 57.15 28.59 -28.66
CA PRO A 841 57.08 28.51 -27.19
C PRO A 841 56.91 29.86 -26.43
N GLY A 842 56.89 29.78 -25.08
CA GLY A 842 57.25 30.87 -24.15
C GLY A 842 56.05 31.56 -23.47
N GLY A 843 56.09 31.96 -22.20
CA GLY A 843 57.13 31.76 -21.18
C GLY A 843 56.88 32.60 -19.92
N VAL A 844 56.71 31.91 -18.79
CA VAL A 844 57.42 32.15 -17.49
C VAL A 844 57.16 33.43 -16.64
N LEU A 845 56.67 33.15 -15.43
CA LEU A 845 56.78 33.85 -14.11
C LEU A 845 56.26 35.28 -13.84
N CYS A 846 55.29 35.32 -12.90
CA CYS A 846 55.22 36.13 -11.66
C CYS A 846 56.01 37.46 -11.53
N VAL A 847 55.28 38.55 -11.29
CA VAL A 847 55.63 39.60 -10.29
C VAL A 847 54.34 40.09 -9.60
N ALA A 848 54.38 40.32 -8.28
CA ALA A 848 53.31 41.00 -7.54
C ALA A 848 53.64 42.50 -7.38
N GLY A 849 52.65 43.39 -7.54
CA GLY A 849 52.84 44.85 -7.49
C GLY A 849 51.65 45.59 -6.87
N SER A 850 51.93 46.64 -6.11
CA SER A 850 50.97 47.37 -5.25
C SER A 850 50.44 48.67 -5.86
N ALA A 851 49.20 49.04 -5.53
CA ALA A 851 48.63 50.41 -5.37
C ALA A 851 47.11 50.25 -5.13
N VAL A 852 46.42 50.74 -4.09
CA VAL A 852 46.43 52.03 -3.39
C VAL A 852 46.14 53.23 -4.30
N ALA A 853 44.86 53.60 -4.38
CA ALA A 853 44.41 54.94 -4.74
C ALA A 853 43.21 55.35 -3.87
N ARG A 854 43.34 56.47 -3.13
CA ARG A 854 42.25 57.08 -2.37
C ARG A 854 41.51 58.09 -3.24
N LEU A 855 40.19 58.22 -3.08
CA LEU A 855 39.45 59.42 -3.50
C LEU A 855 38.62 59.99 -2.32
N PRO A 856 38.41 61.32 -2.25
CA PRO A 856 38.14 61.99 -0.99
C PRO A 856 36.65 62.26 -0.72
N TRP A 857 36.34 62.43 0.57
CA TRP A 857 35.06 62.97 1.04
C TRP A 857 34.94 64.48 0.75
N LYS A 858 33.73 64.95 0.42
CA LYS A 858 33.29 66.30 0.76
C LYS A 858 31.95 66.25 1.49
N LYS A 859 31.90 66.89 2.67
CA LYS A 859 30.69 67.09 3.47
C LYS A 859 29.84 68.21 2.87
N ALA A 860 28.53 68.08 2.94
CA ALA A 860 27.59 69.20 2.88
C ALA A 860 26.70 69.18 4.13
N ARG A 861 26.76 70.28 4.90
CA ARG A 861 25.72 70.76 5.85
C ARG A 861 24.92 71.81 5.06
N LEU A 862 23.64 72.13 5.30
CA LEU A 862 22.92 72.39 6.56
C LEU A 862 21.42 72.64 6.26
N ARG A 863 20.58 72.68 7.32
CA ARG A 863 19.25 73.36 7.43
C ARG A 863 17.98 72.72 6.82
N SER A 864 17.27 71.98 7.68
CA SER A 864 15.91 72.29 8.18
C SER A 864 14.91 73.05 7.29
N ARG A 865 13.76 72.43 7.04
CA ARG A 865 12.44 73.09 7.05
C ARG A 865 11.37 72.12 7.57
N GLU A 866 10.71 72.49 8.66
CA GLU A 866 9.39 71.95 8.97
C GLU A 866 8.39 72.54 7.97
N ALA A 867 7.45 71.71 7.50
CA ALA A 867 6.32 72.17 6.70
C ALA A 867 5.13 71.22 6.89
N THR A 868 4.20 71.65 7.75
CA THR A 868 2.73 71.57 7.59
C THR A 868 2.13 70.29 6.98
N GLY A 869 1.29 69.61 7.75
CA GLY A 869 0.53 68.43 7.30
C GLY A 869 -0.31 68.68 6.04
N GLY A 870 -0.01 67.93 4.98
CA GLY A 870 -0.91 67.76 3.84
C GLY A 870 -1.97 66.72 4.16
N ARG A 871 -3.25 67.04 3.88
CA ARG A 871 -4.31 66.04 3.89
C ARG A 871 -3.96 64.97 2.86
N GLY A 872 -3.81 63.72 3.31
CA GLY A 872 -3.67 62.59 2.39
C GLY A 872 -4.90 62.52 1.48
N SER A 873 -4.68 62.49 0.16
CA SER A 873 -5.74 62.17 -0.78
C SER A 873 -6.24 60.75 -0.48
N LEU A 874 -7.56 60.60 -0.33
CA LEU A 874 -8.22 59.30 -0.29
C LEU A 874 -8.11 58.63 -1.67
N GLY A 875 -6.95 58.03 -1.95
CA GLY A 875 -6.73 57.19 -3.11
C GLY A 875 -7.47 55.87 -2.95
N THR A 876 -8.18 55.45 -4.00
CA THR A 876 -8.79 54.12 -4.09
C THR A 876 -7.72 53.04 -3.90
N ARG A 877 -7.86 52.18 -2.89
CA ARG A 877 -6.92 51.06 -2.67
C ARG A 877 -7.05 50.03 -3.80
N ASN A 878 -5.93 49.46 -4.23
CA ASN A 878 -5.88 48.33 -5.16
C ASN A 878 -5.67 47.02 -4.38
N ILE A 879 -6.55 46.04 -4.58
CA ILE A 879 -6.52 44.76 -3.87
C ILE A 879 -6.43 43.62 -4.88
N VAL A 880 -5.44 42.75 -4.72
CA VAL A 880 -5.27 41.55 -5.55
C VAL A 880 -5.69 40.29 -4.80
N TYR A 881 -6.34 39.38 -5.51
CA TYR A 881 -6.83 38.11 -4.99
C TYR A 881 -6.30 36.95 -5.83
N PHE A 882 -5.94 35.86 -5.16
CA PHE A 882 -5.42 34.65 -5.79
C PHE A 882 -6.21 33.42 -5.32
N THR A 883 -6.86 32.70 -6.26
CA THR A 883 -7.56 31.43 -6.01
C THR A 883 -6.76 30.21 -6.44
N GLY A 884 -7.23 29.03 -6.01
CA GLY A 884 -6.90 27.75 -6.66
C GLY A 884 -7.42 27.65 -8.11
N GLU A 885 -7.32 26.45 -8.69
CA GLU A 885 -7.56 26.24 -10.13
C GLU A 885 -8.92 26.76 -10.63
N GLY A 886 -8.89 27.58 -11.67
CA GLY A 886 -9.95 27.59 -12.70
C GLY A 886 -11.36 27.98 -12.25
N VAL A 887 -11.54 28.91 -11.32
CA VAL A 887 -12.88 29.47 -11.01
C VAL A 887 -13.35 30.35 -12.18
N GLU A 888 -14.05 29.76 -13.16
CA GLU A 888 -14.71 30.53 -14.21
C GLU A 888 -15.93 31.27 -13.65
N VAL A 889 -15.89 32.60 -13.70
CA VAL A 889 -17.04 33.45 -13.40
C VAL A 889 -18.11 33.25 -14.48
N CYS A 890 -19.16 32.47 -14.19
CA CYS A 890 -20.26 32.27 -15.13
C CYS A 890 -20.93 33.62 -15.48
N ASN A 891 -20.77 34.04 -16.74
CA ASN A 891 -21.44 35.22 -17.29
C ASN A 891 -22.95 34.97 -17.44
N GLY A 892 -23.75 35.50 -16.52
CA GLY A 892 -25.20 35.60 -16.72
C GLY A 892 -25.54 36.74 -17.68
N GLN A 893 -25.91 36.43 -18.92
CA GLN A 893 -26.56 37.41 -19.80
C GLN A 893 -28.01 37.64 -19.36
N PRO A 894 -28.52 38.88 -19.39
CA PRO A 894 -29.94 39.13 -19.22
C PRO A 894 -30.70 38.61 -20.45
N ARG A 895 -31.73 37.80 -20.24
CA ARG A 895 -32.63 37.39 -21.33
C ARG A 895 -33.62 38.52 -21.61
N GLU A 896 -33.48 39.16 -22.77
CA GLU A 896 -34.53 40.00 -23.32
C GLU A 896 -35.76 39.14 -23.67
N GLY A 897 -36.95 39.71 -23.49
CA GLY A 897 -38.22 39.00 -23.68
C GLY A 897 -38.64 38.91 -25.15
N PHE A 898 -39.46 37.90 -25.46
CA PHE A 898 -40.17 37.82 -26.73
C PHE A 898 -41.63 37.40 -26.54
N GLY A 899 -42.53 38.17 -27.16
CA GLY A 899 -43.57 37.60 -28.01
C GLY A 899 -44.80 36.98 -27.34
N LEU A 900 -45.85 37.77 -27.19
CA LEU A 900 -47.24 37.30 -27.15
C LEU A 900 -47.59 36.43 -28.37
N THR A 901 -48.35 35.34 -28.17
CA THR A 901 -49.59 35.06 -28.95
C THR A 901 -50.51 34.01 -28.30
N ARG A 902 -51.80 34.39 -28.18
CA ARG A 902 -53.06 33.58 -28.17
C ARG A 902 -52.91 32.05 -28.08
N GLY A 903 -53.41 31.38 -27.03
CA GLY A 903 -54.83 31.13 -26.68
C GLY A 903 -54.95 29.63 -26.33
N THR A 904 -55.92 29.07 -25.59
CA THR A 904 -57.26 29.50 -25.14
C THR A 904 -57.59 28.90 -23.76
N SER A 905 -58.49 29.54 -23.00
CA SER A 905 -59.20 28.99 -21.82
C SER A 905 -60.30 27.98 -22.23
N PRO A 906 -61.14 27.38 -21.34
CA PRO A 906 -61.29 27.49 -19.87
C PRO A 906 -61.06 26.13 -19.14
N SER A 907 -61.30 25.89 -17.84
CA SER A 907 -62.41 26.26 -16.92
C SER A 907 -61.98 25.95 -15.44
N GLU A 908 -62.35 26.76 -14.43
CA GLU A 908 -63.37 26.48 -13.38
C GLU A 908 -62.98 25.38 -12.35
N GLU A 909 -63.22 25.42 -11.04
CA GLU A 909 -63.88 26.33 -10.06
C GLU A 909 -63.10 26.21 -8.71
N VAL A 910 -62.87 27.21 -7.85
CA VAL A 910 -63.76 28.00 -6.98
C VAL A 910 -64.34 27.27 -5.74
N ARG A 911 -63.68 27.41 -4.57
CA ARG A 911 -64.20 27.73 -3.19
C ARG A 911 -63.14 27.39 -2.12
N ARG A 912 -62.81 28.25 -1.14
CA ARG A 912 -63.59 28.73 0.05
C ARG A 912 -63.98 27.56 0.97
N HIS A 913 -63.94 27.63 2.30
CA HIS A 913 -63.60 28.68 3.30
C HIS A 913 -62.89 27.98 4.49
N GLY A 914 -62.10 28.66 5.34
CA GLY A 914 -62.60 29.29 6.57
C GLY A 914 -61.76 28.77 7.76
N THR A 915 -61.32 29.61 8.71
CA THR A 915 -61.98 29.84 10.03
C THR A 915 -62.14 28.56 10.87
N GLU A 916 -61.73 28.48 12.14
CA GLU A 916 -61.37 29.53 13.12
C GLU A 916 -60.65 28.91 14.35
N LEU A 917 -60.22 29.77 15.29
CA LEU A 917 -60.21 29.66 16.78
C LEU A 917 -60.18 28.27 17.48
N ALA A 918 -59.66 28.11 18.70
CA ALA A 918 -58.79 28.88 19.62
C ALA A 918 -58.65 28.07 20.94
N LEU A 919 -57.81 28.55 21.87
CA LEU A 919 -57.72 28.12 23.28
C LEU A 919 -57.18 26.68 23.47
N GLY A 920 -56.39 26.36 24.48
CA GLY A 920 -55.84 27.16 25.60
C GLY A 920 -55.59 26.24 26.81
N VAL A 921 -54.80 26.70 27.78
CA VAL A 921 -54.57 26.05 29.11
C VAL A 921 -53.77 24.73 29.06
N ASP A 922 -53.00 24.30 30.06
CA ASP A 922 -52.00 24.92 30.97
C ASP A 922 -51.24 23.74 31.68
N GLU A 923 -50.38 24.03 32.64
CA GLU A 923 -49.90 23.15 33.73
C GLU A 923 -48.90 22.01 33.43
N SER A 924 -47.62 22.35 33.70
CA SER A 924 -46.73 21.69 34.67
C SER A 924 -46.54 20.16 34.70
N GLY A 925 -45.27 19.73 34.69
CA GLY A 925 -44.86 18.39 35.16
C GLY A 925 -43.36 18.15 35.05
N ARG A 926 -42.61 18.34 36.15
CA ARG A 926 -41.27 17.77 36.31
C ARG A 926 -41.42 16.29 36.72
N GLU A 927 -40.62 15.38 36.17
CA GLU A 927 -39.56 14.67 36.93
C GLU A 927 -38.88 13.53 36.12
N SER A 928 -37.59 13.37 36.39
CA SER A 928 -36.66 12.27 36.09
C SER A 928 -37.15 10.99 35.38
N ARG A 929 -36.55 10.68 34.22
CA ARG A 929 -35.36 9.79 34.15
C ARG A 929 -34.63 9.88 32.81
#